data_AF-A0A8T2R9F8-F1
#
_entry.id   AF-A0A8T2R9F8-F1
#
_cell.length_a   1.000
_cell.length_b   1.000
_cell.length_c   1.000
_cell.angle_alpha   90.00
_cell.angle_beta   90.00
_cell.angle_gamma   90.00
#
_symmetry.space_group_name_H-M   'P 1'
#
loop_
_entity.id
_entity.type
_entity.pdbx_description
1 polymer ?
#
loop_
_entity_poly.entity_id
_entity_poly.type
_entity_poly.pdbx_seq_one_letter_code
_entity_poly.pdbx_strand_id
1 'polypeptide(L)'
;MMQRFCFSSVCFLLLCVLICSPCGCPADDSAYLLKLHSSVKDPSRSLSDWRRSVAPFCSWFGVACSGGRVSGLELSGLNLAGHLPPSISGLSAIQYLNLSRNNFSGPIPRELWKCQSLQVLDLSDNLFNGSVPGELGRLPLLATLDLSDNKFSGPIPLQLGRAKSLRELILNSNSFNGTIPTELSSLNSLFSLLVFSNNLTGPIPFSFGKLQNLIVLRAGDNELSGPIPKELGLCSSLQILGLAQNRLQGEIPKELGNLTNLTSLSLWSNELTGTIPPELGKCSKLTVLALYKNRLSGTIPLELGKLTQMQKLYLYKNELNGSIPREFGNYTYALEIDLSENKMTGNIPPELGRLEQLQLLHLFENFFTGSIPSDLGNLSNIQQLDFSINNLTDGIPTSLQYLSKLKDIRLFDNNLHGPLPPLLGKYSNLTVLDASVNMLSGNIPNTICENQQLTLLNLWSNNFSGKIPDSIKNCSSLTQLGLEQNKLNGIIPVELISLPSLSYLDLSQNLFTGTIPAEIGNCKNLQGLLLSNNQLSGRLPPELGNLSKLAILRVSGNSLQGDIPLSLMNCTKLLQLDLSKNLFTGSIPSELGRLTNLMELVLEGNHLTGTIPLTLANLTRLTELQLGDNALSGQIPPELGAMRSLQIALNLSCNNLSGEIPADLQKLSLLEYVHIEKNKLSGEIPAKFASWTSLVVFNVSYNGLVGAVPSSPTFEKMDVTNFVGNDGLCGKPLPTSCATNHSFTDERDNSSNQHRFNLSAGTIILVISALIGGTVIMAIIASWWYTKPWYTKPSTQEFVDVDKEESRRLSGSDHSFFPKPGFTFQSIVDATDNFAESSVLGRGACGTVYKAKIPGGNTFAVKLLKSDGDISSNLYNSFDTELSTLGKISHGNIVRLYGYCYHQKANLLLYEYMPRGSLGEHLHSEVCKLDWNLRYEIALGAAQGLTYLHHDCKPQIIHRDIKSNNILLDENFKAHVGDFGLAKNIDVPHSKSVSAIVGSYGYIAPGEDLFLS
;
A
#
# COMPACT_ATOMS: atom_id res chain seq x y z
N MET A 1 -20.26 25.33 -95.95
CA MET A 1 -21.66 25.71 -95.66
C MET A 1 -21.81 25.77 -94.13
N MET A 2 -21.08 26.67 -93.46
CA MET A 2 -21.41 28.05 -93.08
C MET A 2 -22.40 28.19 -91.89
N GLN A 3 -21.81 28.47 -90.71
CA GLN A 3 -22.21 29.37 -89.61
C GLN A 3 -23.56 29.21 -88.84
N ARG A 4 -23.41 28.84 -87.55
CA ARG A 4 -23.79 29.55 -86.30
C ARG A 4 -25.07 30.43 -86.20
N PHE A 5 -25.82 30.16 -85.10
CA PHE A 5 -26.62 31.05 -84.22
C PHE A 5 -27.93 31.69 -84.75
N CYS A 6 -29.08 31.39 -84.11
CA CYS A 6 -29.67 32.14 -82.98
C CYS A 6 -31.21 31.99 -82.90
N PHE A 7 -31.70 31.73 -81.67
CA PHE A 7 -32.95 32.21 -81.05
C PHE A 7 -34.31 31.86 -81.69
N SER A 8 -35.18 31.10 -81.02
CA SER A 8 -35.99 31.47 -79.83
C SER A 8 -37.40 31.91 -80.23
N SER A 9 -38.33 31.44 -79.42
CA SER A 9 -39.64 32.02 -79.13
C SER A 9 -40.82 31.54 -79.97
N VAL A 10 -41.79 31.03 -79.20
CA VAL A 10 -43.23 30.93 -79.49
C VAL A 10 -43.66 29.73 -80.34
N CYS A 11 -43.89 28.57 -79.69
CA CYS A 11 -45.04 27.68 -79.99
C CYS A 11 -45.18 26.43 -79.10
N PHE A 12 -44.48 26.33 -77.97
CA PHE A 12 -44.60 25.18 -77.04
C PHE A 12 -45.50 25.51 -75.82
N LEU A 13 -46.69 26.09 -76.06
CA LEU A 13 -47.57 26.60 -74.98
C LEU A 13 -48.99 26.02 -74.98
N LEU A 14 -49.27 24.89 -75.63
CA LEU A 14 -50.65 24.37 -75.67
C LEU A 14 -50.83 22.84 -75.52
N LEU A 15 -49.83 22.12 -74.98
CA LEU A 15 -49.99 20.67 -74.71
C LEU A 15 -49.56 20.23 -73.30
N CYS A 16 -49.74 21.09 -72.28
CA CYS A 16 -49.43 20.79 -70.87
C CYS A 16 -50.63 20.89 -69.90
N VAL A 17 -51.87 20.74 -70.39
CA VAL A 17 -53.04 20.69 -69.51
C VAL A 17 -53.75 19.37 -69.75
N LEU A 18 -53.48 18.38 -68.89
CA LEU A 18 -54.31 17.20 -68.53
C LEU A 18 -53.48 15.95 -68.16
N ILE A 19 -52.50 16.06 -67.24
CA ILE A 19 -52.18 14.98 -66.29
C ILE A 19 -51.73 15.66 -64.99
N CYS A 20 -52.69 16.10 -64.18
CA CYS A 20 -52.43 16.45 -62.78
C CYS A 20 -53.16 15.41 -61.92
N SER A 21 -52.46 14.34 -61.60
CA SER A 21 -52.85 13.46 -60.49
C SER A 21 -52.54 14.21 -59.19
N PRO A 22 -53.36 14.07 -58.13
CA PRO A 22 -53.16 14.84 -56.91
C PRO A 22 -51.80 14.51 -56.29
N CYS A 23 -50.97 15.53 -56.09
CA CYS A 23 -49.76 15.45 -55.28
C CYS A 23 -50.12 14.86 -53.92
N GLY A 24 -49.65 13.65 -53.63
CA GLY A 24 -49.68 13.13 -52.26
C GLY A 24 -48.91 14.08 -51.35
N CYS A 25 -49.52 14.52 -50.26
CA CYS A 25 -48.84 15.30 -49.23
C CYS A 25 -47.52 14.60 -48.82
N PRO A 26 -46.41 15.34 -48.61
CA PRO A 26 -45.22 14.80 -47.97
C PRO A 26 -45.62 14.15 -46.64
N ALA A 27 -45.06 12.98 -46.32
CA ALA A 27 -45.25 12.35 -45.02
C ALA A 27 -44.90 13.35 -43.90
N ASP A 28 -45.86 13.60 -43.00
CA ASP A 28 -45.73 14.61 -41.95
C ASP A 28 -44.76 14.13 -40.86
N ASP A 29 -43.47 14.39 -41.03
CA ASP A 29 -42.41 14.04 -40.07
C ASP A 29 -42.66 14.67 -38.68
N SER A 30 -43.46 15.75 -38.59
CA SER A 30 -43.85 16.38 -37.32
C SER A 30 -44.56 15.41 -36.37
N ALA A 31 -45.27 14.42 -36.90
CA ALA A 31 -45.94 13.40 -36.08
C ALA A 31 -44.94 12.54 -35.28
N TYR A 32 -43.75 12.26 -35.84
CA TYR A 32 -42.72 11.47 -35.16
C TYR A 32 -41.96 12.32 -34.13
N LEU A 33 -41.69 13.59 -34.46
CA LEU A 33 -41.10 14.55 -33.52
C LEU A 33 -41.99 14.77 -32.30
N LEU A 34 -43.30 14.91 -32.49
CA LEU A 34 -44.24 15.05 -31.37
C LEU A 34 -44.33 13.79 -30.50
N LYS A 35 -44.15 12.59 -31.08
CA LYS A 35 -44.04 11.36 -30.30
C LYS A 35 -42.77 11.33 -29.45
N LEU A 36 -41.64 11.77 -29.99
CA LEU A 36 -40.40 11.96 -29.21
C LEU A 36 -40.62 12.98 -28.09
N HIS A 37 -41.20 14.15 -28.39
CA HIS A 37 -41.51 15.16 -27.38
C HIS A 37 -42.43 14.62 -26.27
N SER A 38 -43.40 13.77 -26.60
CA SER A 38 -44.27 13.15 -25.60
C SER A 38 -43.60 12.06 -24.75
N SER A 39 -42.49 11.47 -25.21
CA SER A 39 -41.76 10.42 -24.51
C SER A 39 -40.60 10.96 -23.66
N VAL A 40 -40.37 12.28 -23.66
CA VAL A 40 -39.32 12.97 -22.92
C VAL A 40 -39.90 13.98 -21.94
N LYS A 41 -39.30 14.06 -20.77
CA LYS A 41 -39.42 15.15 -19.81
C LYS A 41 -38.40 16.20 -20.20
N ASP A 42 -38.88 17.44 -20.29
CA ASP A 42 -38.09 18.62 -20.64
C ASP A 42 -38.20 19.65 -19.50
N PRO A 43 -37.35 19.53 -18.45
CA PRO A 43 -37.40 20.45 -17.31
C PRO A 43 -37.06 21.89 -17.70
N SER A 44 -36.16 22.05 -18.67
CA SER A 44 -35.65 23.33 -19.16
C SER A 44 -36.61 24.03 -20.12
N ARG A 45 -37.69 23.35 -20.55
CA ARG A 45 -38.64 23.80 -21.58
C ARG A 45 -37.97 24.15 -22.91
N SER A 46 -36.86 23.49 -23.21
CA SER A 46 -36.05 23.69 -24.41
C SER A 46 -36.79 23.29 -25.69
N LEU A 47 -37.77 22.39 -25.63
CA LEU A 47 -38.58 21.92 -26.76
C LEU A 47 -39.98 22.56 -26.79
N SER A 48 -40.15 23.71 -26.14
CA SER A 48 -41.46 24.36 -25.98
C SER A 48 -42.14 24.77 -27.29
N ASP A 49 -41.36 24.97 -28.35
CA ASP A 49 -41.78 25.35 -29.71
C ASP A 49 -42.21 24.16 -30.59
N TRP A 50 -42.05 22.91 -30.13
CA TRP A 50 -42.46 21.68 -30.83
C TRP A 50 -43.99 21.49 -30.82
N ARG A 51 -44.71 22.34 -31.54
CA ARG A 51 -46.18 22.35 -31.64
C ARG A 51 -46.63 22.70 -33.06
N ARG A 52 -47.55 21.92 -33.63
CA ARG A 52 -48.10 22.13 -34.99
C ARG A 52 -48.72 23.52 -35.20
N SER A 53 -49.17 24.18 -34.14
CA SER A 53 -49.86 25.47 -34.20
C SER A 53 -48.93 26.68 -34.20
N VAL A 54 -47.62 26.50 -34.01
CA VAL A 54 -46.67 27.62 -33.76
C VAL A 54 -45.79 27.90 -34.98
N ALA A 55 -45.20 26.88 -35.59
CA ALA A 55 -44.33 27.02 -36.76
C ALA A 55 -44.18 25.68 -37.52
N PRO A 56 -43.77 25.70 -38.81
CA PRO A 56 -43.41 24.49 -39.54
C PRO A 56 -42.32 23.70 -38.80
N PHE A 57 -42.41 22.36 -38.77
CA PHE A 57 -41.50 21.54 -37.96
C PHE A 57 -40.02 21.69 -38.31
N CYS A 58 -39.69 22.16 -39.52
CA CYS A 58 -38.32 22.44 -39.93
C CYS A 58 -37.70 23.69 -39.27
N SER A 59 -38.50 24.50 -38.56
CA SER A 59 -38.00 25.63 -37.77
C SER A 59 -38.04 25.36 -36.27
N TRP A 60 -38.38 24.14 -35.84
CA TRP A 60 -38.36 23.77 -34.43
C TRP A 60 -36.93 23.67 -33.92
N PHE A 61 -36.72 24.04 -32.66
CA PHE A 61 -35.42 23.99 -32.01
C PHE A 61 -34.79 22.59 -32.14
N GLY A 62 -33.52 22.56 -32.57
CA GLY A 62 -32.77 21.33 -32.77
C GLY A 62 -33.16 20.50 -34.01
N VAL A 63 -34.11 20.94 -34.84
CA VAL A 63 -34.54 20.22 -36.05
C VAL A 63 -33.91 20.81 -37.31
N ALA A 64 -33.26 19.97 -38.11
CA ALA A 64 -32.77 20.31 -39.44
C ALA A 64 -33.56 19.55 -40.52
N CYS A 65 -33.82 20.20 -41.65
CA CYS A 65 -34.54 19.60 -42.77
C CYS A 65 -33.77 19.68 -44.09
N SER A 66 -33.95 18.67 -44.94
CA SER A 66 -33.50 18.64 -46.33
C SER A 66 -34.63 18.12 -47.22
N GLY A 67 -34.94 18.86 -48.30
CA GLY A 67 -36.05 18.50 -49.20
C GLY A 67 -37.42 18.44 -48.52
N GLY A 68 -37.64 19.23 -47.45
CA GLY A 68 -38.88 19.24 -46.67
C GLY A 68 -39.07 18.03 -45.75
N ARG A 69 -38.03 17.22 -45.53
CA ARG A 69 -37.99 16.09 -44.60
C ARG A 69 -36.96 16.33 -43.50
N VAL A 70 -37.16 15.78 -42.31
CA VAL A 70 -36.19 15.92 -41.21
C VAL A 70 -34.91 15.18 -41.59
N SER A 71 -33.81 15.93 -41.67
CA SER A 71 -32.47 15.43 -41.99
C SER A 71 -31.54 15.40 -40.78
N GLY A 72 -31.84 16.14 -39.71
CA GLY A 72 -31.01 16.15 -38.51
C GLY A 72 -31.78 16.49 -37.24
N LEU A 73 -31.37 15.90 -36.13
CA LEU A 73 -31.79 16.24 -34.78
C LEU A 73 -30.56 16.50 -33.91
N GLU A 74 -30.45 17.71 -33.38
CA GLU A 74 -29.39 18.16 -32.47
C GLU A 74 -30.02 18.60 -31.16
N LEU A 75 -30.02 17.70 -30.17
CA LEU A 75 -30.67 17.89 -28.88
C LEU A 75 -29.69 17.69 -27.71
N SER A 76 -28.39 17.90 -27.93
CA SER A 76 -27.37 17.67 -26.91
C SER A 76 -27.41 18.69 -25.76
N GLY A 77 -27.10 18.24 -24.53
CA GLY A 77 -26.89 19.14 -23.39
C GLY A 77 -28.15 19.84 -22.85
N LEU A 78 -29.34 19.30 -23.10
CA LEU A 78 -30.62 19.95 -22.80
C LEU A 78 -31.26 19.48 -21.48
N ASN A 79 -30.62 18.55 -20.77
CA ASN A 79 -31.15 17.92 -19.55
C ASN A 79 -32.50 17.20 -19.80
N LEU A 80 -32.70 16.66 -21.01
CA LEU A 80 -33.87 15.88 -21.38
C LEU A 80 -33.82 14.50 -20.71
N ALA A 81 -34.93 14.05 -20.14
CA ALA A 81 -35.02 12.75 -19.48
C ALA A 81 -36.17 11.91 -20.06
N GLY A 82 -35.97 10.63 -20.31
CA GLY A 82 -37.03 9.79 -20.90
C GLY A 82 -36.48 8.62 -21.67
N HIS A 83 -37.17 8.22 -22.73
CA HIS A 83 -36.77 7.10 -23.59
C HIS A 83 -36.88 7.49 -25.06
N LEU A 84 -36.01 6.92 -25.89
CA LEU A 84 -36.09 7.06 -27.34
C LEU A 84 -37.21 6.15 -27.88
N PRO A 85 -38.31 6.68 -28.45
CA PRO A 85 -39.44 5.87 -28.86
C PRO A 85 -39.15 5.15 -30.20
N PRO A 86 -39.62 3.91 -30.41
CA PRO A 86 -39.45 3.20 -31.68
C PRO A 86 -39.95 3.96 -32.91
N SER A 87 -40.94 4.83 -32.74
CA SER A 87 -41.49 5.66 -33.83
C SER A 87 -40.49 6.64 -34.42
N ILE A 88 -39.36 6.92 -33.75
CA ILE A 88 -38.29 7.75 -34.31
C ILE A 88 -37.77 7.20 -35.64
N SER A 89 -37.91 5.88 -35.86
CA SER A 89 -37.55 5.22 -37.10
C SER A 89 -38.38 5.67 -38.32
N GLY A 90 -39.47 6.42 -38.10
CA GLY A 90 -40.29 7.01 -39.16
C GLY A 90 -39.64 8.20 -39.86
N LEU A 91 -38.62 8.83 -39.24
CA LEU A 91 -37.81 9.89 -39.82
C LEU A 91 -36.84 9.33 -40.87
N SER A 92 -37.36 8.83 -41.98
CA SER A 92 -36.61 8.03 -42.95
C SER A 92 -35.45 8.78 -43.63
N ALA A 93 -35.49 10.11 -43.64
CA ALA A 93 -34.47 10.97 -44.26
C ALA A 93 -33.40 11.47 -43.27
N ILE A 94 -33.47 11.08 -41.99
CA ILE A 94 -32.54 11.54 -40.96
C ILE A 94 -31.12 11.05 -41.26
N GLN A 95 -30.16 11.97 -41.22
CA GLN A 95 -28.74 11.74 -41.45
C GLN A 95 -27.95 11.88 -40.15
N TYR A 96 -28.41 12.74 -39.25
CA TYR A 96 -27.71 13.06 -38.00
C TYR A 96 -28.69 13.01 -36.83
N LEU A 97 -28.41 12.21 -35.81
CA LEU A 97 -29.16 12.14 -34.56
C LEU A 97 -28.20 12.26 -33.39
N ASN A 98 -28.20 13.42 -32.73
CA ASN A 98 -27.42 13.69 -31.54
C ASN A 98 -28.32 13.96 -30.33
N LEU A 99 -28.28 13.06 -29.36
CA LEU A 99 -28.98 13.15 -28.07
C LEU A 99 -28.00 13.24 -26.90
N SER A 100 -26.71 13.51 -27.14
CA SER A 100 -25.65 13.40 -26.13
C SER A 100 -25.83 14.33 -24.93
N ARG A 101 -25.19 14.02 -23.80
CA ARG A 101 -25.18 14.85 -22.58
C ARG A 101 -26.59 15.17 -22.08
N ASN A 102 -27.40 14.12 -21.93
CA ASN A 102 -28.77 14.20 -21.45
C ASN A 102 -29.00 13.09 -20.42
N ASN A 103 -30.25 12.87 -20.06
CA ASN A 103 -30.67 11.86 -19.09
C ASN A 103 -31.64 10.85 -19.73
N PHE A 104 -31.45 10.53 -21.02
CA PHE A 104 -32.20 9.48 -21.71
C PHE A 104 -31.86 8.11 -21.14
N SER A 105 -32.85 7.22 -21.08
CA SER A 105 -32.75 5.90 -20.46
C SER A 105 -33.46 4.82 -21.30
N GLY A 106 -33.30 3.56 -20.90
CA GLY A 106 -33.83 2.38 -21.59
C GLY A 106 -33.02 1.97 -22.82
N PRO A 107 -33.53 1.01 -23.61
CA PRO A 107 -32.79 0.45 -24.74
C PRO A 107 -32.87 1.32 -26.00
N ILE A 108 -31.87 1.17 -26.88
CA ILE A 108 -31.96 1.67 -28.26
C ILE A 108 -33.06 0.89 -28.99
N PRO A 109 -34.04 1.56 -29.63
CA PRO A 109 -35.07 0.88 -30.40
C PRO A 109 -34.48 0.07 -31.54
N ARG A 110 -34.88 -1.20 -31.66
CA ARG A 110 -34.41 -2.08 -32.73
C ARG A 110 -34.76 -1.52 -34.10
N GLU A 111 -35.89 -0.83 -34.24
CA GLU A 111 -36.39 -0.25 -35.50
C GLU A 111 -35.51 0.86 -36.08
N LEU A 112 -34.54 1.39 -35.33
CA LEU A 112 -33.68 2.49 -35.77
C LEU A 112 -32.92 2.17 -37.07
N TRP A 113 -32.70 0.89 -37.37
CA TRP A 113 -32.12 0.46 -38.66
C TRP A 113 -32.95 0.91 -39.88
N LYS A 114 -34.23 1.26 -39.74
CA LYS A 114 -35.07 1.77 -40.84
C LYS A 114 -34.67 3.18 -41.31
N CYS A 115 -33.89 3.92 -40.51
CA CYS A 115 -33.34 5.22 -40.89
C CYS A 115 -32.16 5.05 -41.86
N GLN A 116 -32.43 4.60 -43.08
CA GLN A 116 -31.41 4.22 -44.08
C GLN A 116 -30.47 5.36 -44.49
N SER A 117 -30.83 6.61 -44.23
CA SER A 117 -30.00 7.79 -44.47
C SER A 117 -29.05 8.16 -43.31
N LEU A 118 -29.13 7.47 -42.17
CA LEU A 118 -28.39 7.82 -40.95
C LEU A 118 -26.88 7.64 -41.14
N GLN A 119 -26.14 8.71 -40.86
CA GLN A 119 -24.68 8.80 -40.95
C GLN A 119 -24.04 8.95 -39.57
N VAL A 120 -24.65 9.72 -38.68
CA VAL A 120 -24.15 9.94 -37.32
C VAL A 120 -25.25 9.62 -36.32
N LEU A 121 -24.92 8.72 -35.40
CA LEU A 121 -25.73 8.42 -34.22
C LEU A 121 -24.88 8.68 -32.98
N ASP A 122 -25.18 9.76 -32.27
CA ASP A 122 -24.53 10.12 -31.02
C ASP A 122 -25.53 10.07 -29.87
N LEU A 123 -25.36 9.09 -29.00
CA LEU A 123 -26.16 8.86 -27.80
C LEU A 123 -25.30 8.96 -26.52
N SER A 124 -24.09 9.53 -26.63
CA SER A 124 -23.09 9.56 -25.54
C SER A 124 -23.56 10.31 -24.30
N ASP A 125 -22.98 10.03 -23.14
CA ASP A 125 -23.24 10.72 -21.86
C ASP A 125 -24.75 10.78 -21.53
N ASN A 126 -25.31 9.59 -21.29
CA ASN A 126 -26.73 9.36 -21.01
C ASN A 126 -26.90 8.16 -20.05
N LEU A 127 -28.14 7.71 -19.83
CA LEU A 127 -28.49 6.54 -19.03
C LEU A 127 -29.06 5.39 -19.87
N PHE A 128 -28.79 5.31 -21.17
CA PHE A 128 -29.25 4.22 -22.03
C PHE A 128 -28.70 2.88 -21.51
N ASN A 129 -29.49 1.82 -21.62
CA ASN A 129 -29.17 0.51 -21.07
C ASN A 129 -29.56 -0.65 -21.99
N GLY A 130 -29.34 -1.88 -21.52
CA GLY A 130 -29.61 -3.09 -22.31
C GLY A 130 -28.58 -3.32 -23.42
N SER A 131 -28.88 -4.27 -24.32
CA SER A 131 -27.99 -4.65 -25.42
C SER A 131 -28.15 -3.76 -26.64
N VAL A 132 -27.04 -3.43 -27.29
CA VAL A 132 -27.05 -2.72 -28.57
C VAL A 132 -27.71 -3.59 -29.67
N PRO A 133 -28.69 -3.08 -30.42
CA PRO A 133 -29.31 -3.83 -31.52
C PRO A 133 -28.31 -4.16 -32.65
N GLY A 134 -28.15 -5.44 -32.97
CA GLY A 134 -27.29 -5.86 -34.09
C GLY A 134 -27.79 -5.37 -35.45
N GLU A 135 -29.08 -5.00 -35.56
CA GLU A 135 -29.68 -4.42 -36.76
C GLU A 135 -29.05 -3.07 -37.15
N LEU A 136 -28.42 -2.33 -36.23
CA LEU A 136 -27.68 -1.10 -36.55
C LEU A 136 -26.57 -1.35 -37.59
N GLY A 137 -26.02 -2.57 -37.63
CA GLY A 137 -25.06 -2.98 -38.65
C GLY A 137 -25.61 -3.01 -40.08
N ARG A 138 -26.93 -2.87 -40.27
CA ARG A 138 -27.59 -2.81 -41.59
C ARG A 138 -27.70 -1.39 -42.14
N LEU A 139 -27.29 -0.36 -41.38
CA LEU A 139 -27.32 1.02 -41.84
C LEU A 139 -26.19 1.26 -42.85
N PRO A 140 -26.51 1.54 -44.13
CA PRO A 140 -25.50 1.55 -45.19
C PRO A 140 -24.58 2.78 -45.14
N LEU A 141 -25.05 3.89 -44.56
CA LEU A 141 -24.35 5.18 -44.52
C LEU A 141 -23.78 5.53 -43.15
N LEU A 142 -23.98 4.69 -42.13
CA LEU A 142 -23.53 4.97 -40.77
C LEU A 142 -22.01 5.09 -40.72
N ALA A 143 -21.53 6.30 -40.44
CA ALA A 143 -20.13 6.69 -40.37
C ALA A 143 -19.64 6.82 -38.93
N THR A 144 -20.47 7.35 -38.03
CA THR A 144 -20.13 7.53 -36.61
C THR A 144 -21.21 6.91 -35.74
N LEU A 145 -20.80 6.02 -34.84
CA LEU A 145 -21.64 5.47 -33.78
C LEU A 145 -20.96 5.75 -32.44
N ASP A 146 -21.52 6.70 -31.70
CA ASP A 146 -21.06 7.04 -30.35
C ASP A 146 -22.13 6.66 -29.32
N LEU A 147 -21.77 5.69 -28.48
CA LEU A 147 -22.57 5.15 -27.38
C LEU A 147 -21.85 5.28 -26.04
N SER A 148 -20.79 6.10 -25.97
CA SER A 148 -19.94 6.22 -24.77
C SER A 148 -20.70 6.73 -23.55
N ASP A 149 -20.16 6.45 -22.36
CA ASP A 149 -20.65 7.00 -21.09
C ASP A 149 -22.15 6.74 -20.87
N ASN A 150 -22.51 5.46 -20.90
CA ASN A 150 -23.88 4.96 -20.75
C ASN A 150 -23.91 3.70 -19.86
N LYS A 151 -25.04 2.99 -19.82
CA LYS A 151 -25.23 1.73 -19.08
C LYS A 151 -25.49 0.54 -20.01
N PHE A 152 -24.96 0.57 -21.24
CA PHE A 152 -25.11 -0.54 -22.16
C PHE A 152 -24.42 -1.79 -21.63
N SER A 153 -25.03 -2.95 -21.88
CA SER A 153 -24.56 -4.25 -21.41
C SER A 153 -24.74 -5.34 -22.47
N GLY A 154 -24.18 -6.52 -22.22
CA GLY A 154 -24.17 -7.61 -23.20
C GLY A 154 -23.02 -7.48 -24.21
N PRO A 155 -22.94 -8.39 -25.19
CA PRO A 155 -21.84 -8.41 -26.14
C PRO A 155 -21.94 -7.31 -27.17
N ILE A 156 -20.78 -6.83 -27.65
CA ILE A 156 -20.71 -6.00 -28.85
C ILE A 156 -21.29 -6.82 -30.02
N PRO A 157 -22.33 -6.37 -30.73
CA PRO A 157 -22.96 -7.16 -31.78
C PRO A 157 -22.02 -7.39 -32.96
N LEU A 158 -21.76 -8.66 -33.31
CA LEU A 158 -20.95 -9.03 -34.47
C LEU A 158 -21.49 -8.45 -35.79
N GLN A 159 -22.80 -8.19 -35.84
CA GLN A 159 -23.46 -7.61 -37.01
C GLN A 159 -22.99 -6.19 -37.31
N LEU A 160 -22.41 -5.46 -36.34
CA LEU A 160 -21.81 -4.14 -36.60
C LEU A 160 -20.70 -4.19 -37.66
N GLY A 161 -20.03 -5.35 -37.84
CA GLY A 161 -19.08 -5.56 -38.95
C GLY A 161 -19.69 -5.43 -40.36
N ARG A 162 -21.01 -5.36 -40.50
CA ARG A 162 -21.71 -5.13 -41.78
C ARG A 162 -21.83 -3.66 -42.17
N ALA A 163 -21.66 -2.71 -41.24
CA ALA A 163 -21.76 -1.27 -41.50
C ALA A 163 -20.47 -0.75 -42.16
N LYS A 164 -20.26 -1.03 -43.46
CA LYS A 164 -18.99 -0.76 -44.18
C LYS A 164 -18.57 0.71 -44.25
N SER A 165 -19.51 1.63 -44.02
CA SER A 165 -19.26 3.07 -43.99
C SER A 165 -18.73 3.55 -42.64
N LEU A 166 -18.69 2.69 -41.61
CA LEU A 166 -18.32 3.07 -40.25
C LEU A 166 -16.85 3.48 -40.19
N ARG A 167 -16.61 4.66 -39.64
CA ARG A 167 -15.32 5.33 -39.50
C ARG A 167 -14.91 5.46 -38.04
N GLU A 168 -15.90 5.71 -37.17
CA GLU A 168 -15.72 5.88 -35.74
C GLU A 168 -16.71 4.99 -34.99
N LEU A 169 -16.18 4.12 -34.15
CA LEU A 169 -16.96 3.28 -33.24
C LEU A 169 -16.51 3.56 -31.81
N ILE A 170 -17.36 4.25 -31.06
CA ILE A 170 -17.08 4.75 -29.72
C ILE A 170 -18.07 4.11 -28.74
N LEU A 171 -17.56 3.20 -27.91
CA LEU A 171 -18.32 2.34 -27.00
C LEU A 171 -17.77 2.36 -25.57
N ASN A 172 -16.83 3.26 -25.26
CA ASN A 172 -16.15 3.29 -23.97
C ASN A 172 -17.08 3.64 -22.80
N SER A 173 -16.62 3.38 -21.57
CA SER A 173 -17.35 3.72 -20.34
C SER A 173 -18.77 3.15 -20.29
N ASN A 174 -18.88 1.82 -20.45
CA ASN A 174 -20.14 1.09 -20.42
C ASN A 174 -19.96 -0.24 -19.66
N SER A 175 -20.92 -1.15 -19.75
CA SER A 175 -20.85 -2.51 -19.18
C SER A 175 -20.88 -3.59 -20.26
N PHE A 176 -20.31 -3.31 -21.45
CA PHE A 176 -20.18 -4.33 -22.51
C PHE A 176 -19.36 -5.51 -22.01
N ASN A 177 -19.80 -6.73 -22.33
CA ASN A 177 -19.14 -7.97 -21.92
C ASN A 177 -18.88 -8.90 -23.12
N GLY A 178 -18.36 -10.10 -22.86
CA GLY A 178 -17.97 -11.02 -23.95
C GLY A 178 -16.73 -10.53 -24.71
N THR A 179 -16.50 -11.05 -25.91
CA THR A 179 -15.28 -10.79 -26.68
C THR A 179 -15.44 -9.65 -27.67
N ILE A 180 -14.33 -8.99 -28.03
CA ILE A 180 -14.29 -8.08 -29.19
C ILE A 180 -14.54 -8.90 -30.48
N PRO A 181 -15.62 -8.63 -31.26
CA PRO A 181 -15.95 -9.44 -32.43
C PRO A 181 -14.91 -9.34 -33.55
N THR A 182 -14.50 -10.49 -34.09
CA THR A 182 -13.55 -10.54 -35.20
C THR A 182 -14.10 -9.89 -36.48
N GLU A 183 -15.43 -9.85 -36.63
CA GLU A 183 -16.17 -9.26 -37.73
C GLU A 183 -15.92 -7.76 -37.89
N LEU A 184 -15.52 -7.06 -36.81
CA LEU A 184 -15.11 -5.66 -36.86
C LEU A 184 -13.88 -5.45 -37.77
N SER A 185 -13.06 -6.48 -37.98
CA SER A 185 -11.93 -6.44 -38.94
C SER A 185 -12.34 -6.22 -40.39
N SER A 186 -13.63 -6.33 -40.70
CA SER A 186 -14.15 -6.13 -42.04
C SER A 186 -14.58 -4.69 -42.33
N LEU A 187 -14.39 -3.79 -41.36
CA LEU A 187 -14.68 -2.35 -41.45
C LEU A 187 -13.47 -1.57 -41.97
N ASN A 188 -13.18 -1.69 -43.26
CA ASN A 188 -11.97 -1.10 -43.85
C ASN A 188 -11.93 0.45 -43.79
N SER A 189 -13.07 1.10 -43.56
CA SER A 189 -13.19 2.56 -43.40
C SER A 189 -12.89 3.05 -41.98
N LEU A 190 -12.74 2.13 -41.01
CA LEU A 190 -12.61 2.44 -39.59
C LEU A 190 -11.25 3.08 -39.31
N PHE A 191 -11.26 4.29 -38.74
CA PHE A 191 -10.06 4.97 -38.28
C PHE A 191 -10.01 5.15 -36.75
N SER A 192 -11.14 5.07 -36.05
CA SER A 192 -11.18 5.14 -34.58
C SER A 192 -12.02 4.01 -33.99
N LEU A 193 -11.42 3.24 -33.08
CA LEU A 193 -12.08 2.21 -32.30
C LEU A 193 -11.80 2.42 -30.81
N LEU A 194 -12.81 2.85 -30.07
CA LEU A 194 -12.75 3.13 -28.63
C LEU A 194 -13.70 2.19 -27.88
N VAL A 195 -13.15 1.22 -27.15
CA VAL A 195 -13.92 0.23 -26.39
C VAL A 195 -13.44 0.10 -24.93
N PHE A 196 -12.63 1.05 -24.47
CA PHE A 196 -12.02 1.03 -23.13
C PHE A 196 -13.05 1.23 -22.00
N SER A 197 -12.71 0.88 -20.76
CA SER A 197 -13.59 0.98 -19.59
C SER A 197 -14.91 0.23 -19.78
N ASN A 198 -14.79 -1.08 -19.95
CA ASN A 198 -15.89 -2.04 -20.11
C ASN A 198 -15.53 -3.36 -19.42
N ASN A 199 -16.35 -4.40 -19.59
CA ASN A 199 -16.11 -5.75 -19.04
C ASN A 199 -15.81 -6.77 -20.16
N LEU A 200 -15.10 -6.35 -21.21
CA LEU A 200 -14.75 -7.18 -22.36
C LEU A 200 -13.68 -8.19 -21.97
N THR A 201 -13.80 -9.41 -22.49
CA THR A 201 -12.97 -10.58 -22.18
C THR A 201 -12.35 -11.17 -23.44
N GLY A 202 -11.50 -12.19 -23.28
CA GLY A 202 -10.88 -12.91 -24.39
C GLY A 202 -9.80 -12.11 -25.14
N PRO A 203 -9.31 -12.64 -26.26
CA PRO A 203 -8.16 -12.07 -26.96
C PRO A 203 -8.52 -10.89 -27.85
N ILE A 204 -7.53 -10.02 -28.07
CA ILE A 204 -7.59 -9.01 -29.13
C ILE A 204 -7.57 -9.76 -30.48
N PRO A 205 -8.50 -9.50 -31.42
CA PRO A 205 -8.53 -10.20 -32.69
C PRO A 205 -7.28 -9.97 -33.55
N PHE A 206 -6.56 -11.03 -33.90
CA PHE A 206 -5.42 -10.94 -34.84
C PHE A 206 -5.83 -10.38 -36.22
N SER A 207 -7.10 -10.57 -36.60
CA SER A 207 -7.67 -10.03 -37.84
C SER A 207 -7.67 -8.50 -37.90
N PHE A 208 -7.47 -7.80 -36.78
CA PHE A 208 -7.37 -6.34 -36.75
C PHE A 208 -6.18 -5.80 -37.55
N GLY A 209 -5.16 -6.62 -37.86
CA GLY A 209 -4.12 -6.25 -38.82
C GLY A 209 -4.63 -5.91 -40.24
N LYS A 210 -5.89 -6.22 -40.56
CA LYS A 210 -6.55 -5.80 -41.82
C LYS A 210 -7.00 -4.32 -41.81
N LEU A 211 -7.14 -3.71 -40.64
CA LEU A 211 -7.63 -2.35 -40.46
C LEU A 211 -6.50 -1.33 -40.71
N GLN A 212 -6.04 -1.21 -41.95
CA GLN A 212 -4.89 -0.38 -42.30
C GLN A 212 -5.15 1.13 -42.20
N ASN A 213 -6.42 1.54 -42.17
CA ASN A 213 -6.83 2.93 -41.96
C ASN A 213 -7.00 3.28 -40.47
N LEU A 214 -6.81 2.33 -39.56
CA LEU A 214 -6.97 2.55 -38.13
C LEU A 214 -5.90 3.52 -37.61
N ILE A 215 -6.32 4.62 -37.01
CA ILE A 215 -5.48 5.66 -36.41
C ILE A 215 -5.46 5.51 -34.89
N VAL A 216 -6.62 5.22 -34.29
CA VAL A 216 -6.79 5.09 -32.84
C VAL A 216 -7.41 3.75 -32.50
N LEU A 217 -6.72 2.99 -31.65
CA LEU A 217 -7.23 1.79 -31.01
C LEU A 217 -7.07 1.93 -29.49
N ARG A 218 -8.17 2.08 -28.76
CA ARG A 218 -8.17 2.08 -27.29
C ARG A 218 -9.12 1.01 -26.76
N ALA A 219 -8.57 0.02 -26.09
CA ALA A 219 -9.29 -1.11 -25.49
C ALA A 219 -8.82 -1.39 -24.05
N GLY A 220 -8.27 -0.38 -23.37
CA GLY A 220 -7.82 -0.49 -21.99
C GLY A 220 -8.95 -0.63 -20.97
N ASP A 221 -8.62 -0.87 -19.70
CA ASP A 221 -9.58 -0.98 -18.59
C ASP A 221 -10.72 -1.96 -18.89
N ASN A 222 -10.33 -3.22 -19.11
CA ASN A 222 -11.17 -4.35 -19.47
C ASN A 222 -10.56 -5.65 -18.89
N GLU A 223 -11.11 -6.80 -19.24
CA GLU A 223 -10.59 -8.13 -18.89
C GLU A 223 -9.98 -8.88 -20.10
N LEU A 224 -9.44 -8.15 -21.08
CA LEU A 224 -8.83 -8.76 -22.27
C LEU A 224 -7.63 -9.61 -21.88
N SER A 225 -7.45 -10.75 -22.52
CA SER A 225 -6.45 -11.76 -22.16
C SER A 225 -5.71 -12.30 -23.39
N GLY A 226 -4.69 -13.13 -23.17
CA GLY A 226 -3.85 -13.66 -24.24
C GLY A 226 -2.85 -12.64 -24.79
N PRO A 227 -2.13 -12.99 -25.87
CA PRO A 227 -1.05 -12.15 -26.38
C PRO A 227 -1.55 -10.94 -27.17
N ILE A 228 -0.75 -9.88 -27.19
CA ILE A 228 -0.90 -8.80 -28.16
C ILE A 228 -0.64 -9.39 -29.57
N PRO A 229 -1.58 -9.30 -30.51
CA PRO A 229 -1.38 -9.88 -31.84
C PRO A 229 -0.29 -9.12 -32.61
N LYS A 230 0.71 -9.86 -33.12
CA LYS A 230 1.78 -9.30 -33.96
C LYS A 230 1.23 -8.65 -35.24
N GLU A 231 0.09 -9.10 -35.72
CA GLU A 231 -0.62 -8.57 -36.89
C GLU A 231 -1.03 -7.11 -36.71
N LEU A 232 -1.13 -6.59 -35.47
CA LEU A 232 -1.34 -5.16 -35.23
C LEU A 232 -0.20 -4.31 -35.82
N GLY A 233 1.00 -4.86 -35.99
CA GLY A 233 2.10 -4.21 -36.71
C GLY A 233 1.83 -3.92 -38.19
N LEU A 234 0.73 -4.44 -38.76
CA LEU A 234 0.29 -4.16 -40.14
C LEU A 234 -0.63 -2.93 -40.24
N CYS A 235 -1.11 -2.38 -39.12
CA CYS A 235 -1.95 -1.18 -39.08
C CYS A 235 -1.10 0.09 -39.28
N SER A 236 -0.55 0.30 -40.48
CA SER A 236 0.43 1.36 -40.77
C SER A 236 -0.02 2.81 -40.49
N SER A 237 -1.33 3.06 -40.41
CA SER A 237 -1.89 4.39 -40.06
C SER A 237 -1.97 4.64 -38.55
N LEU A 238 -1.70 3.63 -37.71
CA LEU A 238 -1.94 3.69 -36.27
C LEU A 238 -1.04 4.72 -35.60
N GLN A 239 -1.66 5.63 -34.84
CA GLN A 239 -1.00 6.68 -34.06
C GLN A 239 -1.12 6.42 -32.56
N ILE A 240 -2.27 5.90 -32.10
CA ILE A 240 -2.53 5.65 -30.69
C ILE A 240 -2.94 4.19 -30.51
N LEU A 241 -2.13 3.46 -29.72
CA LEU A 241 -2.43 2.11 -29.27
C LEU A 241 -2.50 2.07 -27.73
N GLY A 242 -3.70 1.96 -27.18
CA GLY A 242 -3.94 1.92 -25.74
C GLY A 242 -4.63 0.63 -25.31
N LEU A 243 -3.87 -0.26 -24.68
CA LEU A 243 -4.33 -1.59 -24.20
C LEU A 243 -4.10 -1.78 -22.69
N ALA A 244 -3.82 -0.69 -21.98
CA ALA A 244 -3.51 -0.70 -20.55
C ALA A 244 -4.65 -1.23 -19.67
N GLN A 245 -4.34 -1.69 -18.46
CA GLN A 245 -5.33 -2.21 -17.49
C GLN A 245 -6.16 -3.36 -18.07
N ASN A 246 -5.49 -4.43 -18.46
CA ASN A 246 -6.09 -5.69 -18.93
C ASN A 246 -5.35 -6.88 -18.29
N ARG A 247 -5.63 -8.11 -18.76
CA ARG A 247 -4.93 -9.35 -18.40
C ARG A 247 -4.10 -9.88 -19.59
N LEU A 248 -3.53 -8.99 -20.40
CA LEU A 248 -2.75 -9.38 -21.57
C LEU A 248 -1.43 -10.01 -21.14
N GLN A 249 -1.05 -11.09 -21.81
CA GLN A 249 0.10 -11.94 -21.47
C GLN A 249 1.09 -12.03 -22.63
N GLY A 250 2.22 -12.69 -22.41
CA GLY A 250 3.24 -12.93 -23.43
C GLY A 250 4.08 -11.68 -23.71
N GLU A 251 4.88 -11.75 -24.77
CA GLU A 251 5.85 -10.70 -25.11
C GLU A 251 5.20 -9.54 -25.87
N ILE A 252 5.81 -8.37 -25.78
CA ILE A 252 5.49 -7.25 -26.67
C ILE A 252 5.98 -7.63 -28.09
N PRO A 253 5.10 -7.69 -29.12
CA PRO A 253 5.51 -8.10 -30.45
C PRO A 253 6.47 -7.08 -31.08
N LYS A 254 7.62 -7.57 -31.57
CA LYS A 254 8.60 -6.74 -32.31
C LYS A 254 8.01 -6.06 -33.55
N GLU A 255 6.97 -6.66 -34.14
CA GLU A 255 6.25 -6.14 -35.30
C GLU A 255 5.57 -4.79 -35.00
N LEU A 256 5.31 -4.44 -33.73
CA LEU A 256 4.85 -3.10 -33.37
C LEU A 256 5.85 -2.00 -33.76
N GLY A 257 7.14 -2.33 -33.91
CA GLY A 257 8.16 -1.42 -34.45
C GLY A 257 7.94 -1.02 -35.91
N ASN A 258 7.05 -1.69 -36.65
CA ASN A 258 6.66 -1.27 -38.01
C ASN A 258 5.68 -0.09 -38.03
N LEU A 259 5.10 0.28 -36.87
CA LEU A 259 4.14 1.36 -36.74
C LEU A 259 4.85 2.72 -36.68
N THR A 260 5.41 3.16 -37.80
CA THR A 260 6.21 4.40 -37.87
C THR A 260 5.41 5.69 -37.65
N ASN A 261 4.07 5.61 -37.67
CA ASN A 261 3.18 6.73 -37.34
C ASN A 261 2.78 6.78 -35.86
N LEU A 262 3.18 5.79 -35.05
CA LEU A 262 2.78 5.68 -33.65
C LEU A 262 3.34 6.85 -32.85
N THR A 263 2.44 7.56 -32.17
CA THR A 263 2.74 8.68 -31.27
C THR A 263 2.57 8.29 -29.80
N SER A 264 1.65 7.37 -29.51
CA SER A 264 1.39 6.90 -28.14
C SER A 264 1.21 5.39 -28.09
N LEU A 265 2.03 4.73 -27.26
CA LEU A 265 1.93 3.31 -26.93
C LEU A 265 1.71 3.15 -25.43
N SER A 266 0.55 2.62 -25.03
CA SER A 266 0.17 2.44 -23.63
C SER A 266 -0.26 1.01 -23.36
N LEU A 267 0.58 0.26 -22.65
CA LEU A 267 0.42 -1.16 -22.33
C LEU A 267 0.50 -1.45 -20.81
N TRP A 268 0.49 -0.41 -19.98
CA TRP A 268 0.71 -0.52 -18.53
C TRP A 268 -0.39 -1.32 -17.81
N SER A 269 -0.07 -1.87 -16.63
CA SER A 269 -0.98 -2.71 -15.83
C SER A 269 -1.55 -3.90 -16.62
N ASN A 270 -0.66 -4.77 -17.10
CA ASN A 270 -0.97 -6.06 -17.73
C ASN A 270 -0.07 -7.16 -17.12
N GLU A 271 -0.08 -8.35 -17.72
CA GLU A 271 0.75 -9.50 -17.37
C GLU A 271 1.84 -9.75 -18.44
N LEU A 272 2.30 -8.70 -19.12
CA LEU A 272 3.27 -8.82 -20.22
C LEU A 272 4.64 -9.25 -19.69
N THR A 273 5.28 -10.17 -20.40
CA THR A 273 6.59 -10.78 -20.07
C THR A 273 7.61 -10.51 -21.17
N GLY A 274 8.81 -11.07 -21.04
CA GLY A 274 9.87 -10.94 -22.05
C GLY A 274 10.56 -9.58 -22.01
N THR A 275 11.27 -9.23 -23.08
CA THR A 275 12.06 -7.99 -23.16
C THR A 275 11.32 -6.88 -23.89
N ILE A 276 11.71 -5.62 -23.65
CA ILE A 276 11.27 -4.51 -24.50
C ILE A 276 11.90 -4.68 -25.90
N PRO A 277 11.14 -4.74 -27.00
CA PRO A 277 11.71 -4.98 -28.33
C PRO A 277 12.54 -3.79 -28.82
N PRO A 278 13.78 -3.99 -29.29
CA PRO A 278 14.61 -2.93 -29.88
C PRO A 278 13.97 -2.29 -31.12
N GLU A 279 13.12 -3.04 -31.84
CA GLU A 279 12.39 -2.53 -33.01
C GLU A 279 11.46 -1.36 -32.70
N LEU A 280 11.02 -1.18 -31.45
CA LEU A 280 10.25 0.01 -31.04
C LEU A 280 11.04 1.31 -31.28
N GLY A 281 12.38 1.26 -31.32
CA GLY A 281 13.22 2.40 -31.70
C GLY A 281 13.02 2.90 -33.14
N LYS A 282 12.27 2.18 -33.99
CA LYS A 282 11.88 2.63 -35.34
C LYS A 282 10.65 3.55 -35.35
N CYS A 283 9.87 3.61 -34.27
CA CYS A 283 8.68 4.45 -34.15
C CYS A 283 9.05 5.93 -33.91
N SER A 284 9.70 6.58 -34.86
CA SER A 284 10.33 7.91 -34.68
C SER A 284 9.40 9.06 -34.26
N LYS A 285 8.07 8.89 -34.37
CA LYS A 285 7.07 9.86 -33.91
C LYS A 285 6.57 9.62 -32.47
N LEU A 286 7.08 8.60 -31.79
CA LEU A 286 6.61 8.21 -30.46
C LEU A 286 6.95 9.30 -29.44
N THR A 287 5.92 9.84 -28.79
CA THR A 287 6.03 10.85 -27.72
C THR A 287 5.73 10.26 -26.36
N VAL A 288 4.90 9.22 -26.29
CA VAL A 288 4.53 8.54 -25.04
C VAL A 288 4.76 7.03 -25.17
N LEU A 289 5.60 6.50 -24.29
CA LEU A 289 5.79 5.06 -24.10
C LEU A 289 5.52 4.69 -22.64
N ALA A 290 4.40 4.01 -22.38
CA ALA A 290 3.96 3.61 -21.05
C ALA A 290 3.83 2.08 -20.96
N LEU A 291 4.80 1.45 -20.30
CA LEU A 291 4.90 -0.02 -20.14
C LEU A 291 4.89 -0.47 -18.67
N TYR A 292 4.69 0.46 -17.73
CA TYR A 292 4.81 0.20 -16.30
C TYR A 292 3.81 -0.83 -15.74
N LYS A 293 4.08 -1.39 -14.56
CA LYS A 293 3.21 -2.40 -13.91
C LYS A 293 2.97 -3.61 -14.82
N ASN A 294 4.05 -4.24 -15.24
CA ASN A 294 4.07 -5.50 -16.01
C ASN A 294 5.15 -6.43 -15.42
N ARG A 295 5.49 -7.50 -16.13
CA ARG A 295 6.58 -8.44 -15.78
C ARG A 295 7.69 -8.40 -16.85
N LEU A 296 7.94 -7.23 -17.44
CA LEU A 296 8.97 -7.05 -18.46
C LEU A 296 10.35 -7.19 -17.82
N SER A 297 11.25 -7.89 -18.50
CA SER A 297 12.58 -8.23 -18.00
C SER A 297 13.66 -7.90 -19.03
N GLY A 298 14.93 -8.13 -18.67
CA GLY A 298 16.07 -7.82 -19.52
C GLY A 298 16.40 -6.32 -19.55
N THR A 299 17.32 -5.94 -20.43
CA THR A 299 17.85 -4.58 -20.50
C THR A 299 16.96 -3.65 -21.31
N ILE A 300 16.98 -2.36 -20.98
CA ILE A 300 16.40 -1.32 -21.84
C ILE A 300 17.23 -1.24 -23.14
N PRO A 301 16.64 -1.45 -24.34
CA PRO A 301 17.38 -1.39 -25.60
C PRO A 301 17.92 0.01 -25.91
N LEU A 302 19.17 0.09 -26.38
CA LEU A 302 19.80 1.35 -26.78
C LEU A 302 19.09 2.00 -27.98
N GLU A 303 18.41 1.20 -28.81
CA GLU A 303 17.64 1.65 -29.97
C GLU A 303 16.51 2.60 -29.59
N LEU A 304 15.98 2.50 -28.36
CA LEU A 304 14.97 3.45 -27.88
C LEU A 304 15.51 4.88 -27.85
N GLY A 305 16.82 5.09 -27.66
CA GLY A 305 17.45 6.41 -27.73
C GLY A 305 17.37 7.10 -29.10
N LYS A 306 16.84 6.42 -30.14
CA LYS A 306 16.52 7.03 -31.45
C LYS A 306 15.17 7.76 -31.46
N LEU A 307 14.35 7.60 -30.43
CA LEU A 307 13.02 8.21 -30.30
C LEU A 307 13.13 9.68 -29.87
N THR A 308 13.65 10.54 -30.75
CA THR A 308 13.95 11.94 -30.41
C THR A 308 12.72 12.81 -30.10
N GLN A 309 11.51 12.34 -30.41
CA GLN A 309 10.24 13.01 -30.06
C GLN A 309 9.69 12.62 -28.68
N MET A 310 10.40 11.77 -27.92
CA MET A 310 9.95 11.28 -26.62
C MET A 310 9.68 12.42 -25.64
N GLN A 311 8.51 12.41 -25.03
CA GLN A 311 8.09 13.34 -23.98
C GLN A 311 7.89 12.62 -22.65
N LYS A 312 7.29 11.43 -22.67
CA LYS A 312 6.95 10.65 -21.47
C LYS A 312 7.39 9.20 -21.63
N LEU A 313 8.32 8.78 -20.78
CA LEU A 313 8.81 7.41 -20.72
C LEU A 313 8.52 6.83 -19.33
N TYR A 314 7.59 5.88 -19.28
CA TYR A 314 7.20 5.21 -18.03
C TYR A 314 7.43 3.70 -18.13
N LEU A 315 8.50 3.23 -17.51
CA LEU A 315 8.90 1.82 -17.47
C LEU A 315 8.88 1.22 -16.06
N TYR A 316 8.43 1.99 -15.07
CA TYR A 316 8.48 1.60 -13.67
C TYR A 316 7.69 0.33 -13.32
N LYS A 317 7.97 -0.29 -12.17
CA LYS A 317 7.25 -1.47 -11.67
C LYS A 317 7.27 -2.63 -12.67
N ASN A 318 8.48 -3.07 -13.00
CA ASN A 318 8.79 -4.18 -13.89
C ASN A 318 9.99 -4.97 -13.32
N GLU A 319 10.53 -5.90 -14.10
CA GLU A 319 11.74 -6.66 -13.78
C GLU A 319 12.94 -6.27 -14.65
N LEU A 320 12.98 -5.02 -15.15
CA LEU A 320 14.04 -4.54 -16.05
C LEU A 320 15.38 -4.48 -15.32
N ASN A 321 16.45 -4.84 -16.02
CA ASN A 321 17.81 -4.86 -15.48
C ASN A 321 18.80 -4.11 -16.39
N GLY A 322 20.10 -4.20 -16.07
CA GLY A 322 21.14 -3.44 -16.78
C GLY A 322 21.10 -1.94 -16.47
N SER A 323 21.85 -1.15 -17.24
CA SER A 323 21.99 0.29 -17.03
C SER A 323 21.04 1.13 -17.89
N ILE A 324 20.81 2.38 -17.47
CA ILE A 324 20.14 3.38 -18.30
C ILE A 324 21.00 3.63 -19.56
N PRO A 325 20.47 3.51 -20.78
CA PRO A 325 21.22 3.84 -22.00
C PRO A 325 21.57 5.34 -22.04
N ARG A 326 22.84 5.68 -22.27
CA ARG A 326 23.29 7.08 -22.41
C ARG A 326 22.61 7.80 -23.57
N GLU A 327 22.14 7.04 -24.57
CA GLU A 327 21.40 7.54 -25.72
C GLU A 327 20.08 8.22 -25.33
N PHE A 328 19.58 8.01 -24.11
CA PHE A 328 18.42 8.75 -23.56
C PHE A 328 18.70 10.25 -23.42
N GLY A 329 19.97 10.67 -23.40
CA GLY A 329 20.35 12.09 -23.50
C GLY A 329 19.96 12.75 -24.83
N ASN A 330 19.45 12.00 -25.82
CA ASN A 330 18.92 12.52 -27.08
C ASN A 330 17.44 12.93 -27.01
N TYR A 331 16.73 12.68 -25.90
CA TYR A 331 15.31 13.02 -25.77
C TYR A 331 15.08 14.51 -25.47
N THR A 332 15.46 15.40 -26.37
CA THR A 332 15.43 16.86 -26.15
C THR A 332 14.06 17.44 -25.78
N TYR A 333 12.97 16.69 -25.99
CA TYR A 333 11.60 17.06 -25.62
C TYR A 333 11.06 16.32 -24.38
N ALA A 334 11.90 15.54 -23.69
CA ALA A 334 11.50 14.78 -22.51
C ALA A 334 10.99 15.71 -21.41
N LEU A 335 9.81 15.39 -20.89
CA LEU A 335 9.18 16.04 -19.75
C LEU A 335 9.26 15.14 -18.52
N GLU A 336 9.04 13.84 -18.70
CA GLU A 336 8.94 12.90 -17.59
C GLU A 336 9.62 11.56 -17.95
N ILE A 337 10.53 11.12 -17.09
CA ILE A 337 11.18 9.81 -17.18
C ILE A 337 11.03 9.12 -15.83
N ASP A 338 10.34 7.97 -15.84
CA ASP A 338 10.17 7.14 -14.65
C ASP A 338 10.60 5.70 -14.93
N LEU A 339 11.69 5.29 -14.28
CA LEU A 339 12.31 3.97 -14.35
C LEU A 339 12.33 3.27 -12.99
N SER A 340 11.56 3.77 -12.01
CA SER A 340 11.54 3.27 -10.64
C SER A 340 11.02 1.84 -10.49
N GLU A 341 11.19 1.24 -9.32
CA GLU A 341 10.66 -0.10 -8.98
C GLU A 341 11.06 -1.17 -10.01
N ASN A 342 12.36 -1.31 -10.26
CA ASN A 342 12.92 -2.26 -11.21
C ASN A 342 14.19 -2.91 -10.62
N LYS A 343 14.92 -3.67 -11.44
CA LYS A 343 16.19 -4.32 -11.08
C LYS A 343 17.37 -3.65 -11.81
N MET A 344 17.28 -2.35 -12.10
CA MET A 344 18.30 -1.64 -12.88
C MET A 344 19.58 -1.43 -12.07
N THR A 345 20.72 -1.40 -12.75
CA THR A 345 22.07 -1.37 -12.16
C THR A 345 22.95 -0.33 -12.87
N GLY A 346 24.20 -0.16 -12.43
CA GLY A 346 25.16 0.75 -13.06
C GLY A 346 24.93 2.20 -12.66
N ASN A 347 25.61 3.12 -13.36
CA ASN A 347 25.61 4.53 -12.98
C ASN A 347 24.50 5.30 -13.71
N ILE A 348 24.04 6.39 -13.08
CA ILE A 348 23.17 7.37 -13.73
C ILE A 348 23.98 8.08 -14.84
N PRO A 349 23.56 8.05 -16.12
CA PRO A 349 24.33 8.67 -17.19
C PRO A 349 24.34 10.20 -17.10
N PRO A 350 25.51 10.87 -17.17
CA PRO A 350 25.60 12.33 -17.18
C PRO A 350 24.88 12.96 -18.39
N GLU A 351 24.70 12.22 -19.48
CA GLU A 351 23.97 12.67 -20.67
C GLU A 351 22.50 13.03 -20.38
N LEU A 352 21.90 12.51 -19.31
CA LEU A 352 20.57 12.93 -18.86
C LEU A 352 20.54 14.42 -18.50
N GLY A 353 21.67 15.03 -18.12
CA GLY A 353 21.80 16.46 -17.86
C GLY A 353 21.54 17.37 -19.08
N ARG A 354 21.47 16.79 -20.30
CA ARG A 354 21.13 17.53 -21.53
C ARG A 354 19.62 17.78 -21.71
N LEU A 355 18.79 17.15 -20.88
CA LEU A 355 17.33 17.15 -21.03
C LEU A 355 16.71 18.41 -20.40
N GLU A 356 16.96 19.58 -20.98
CA GLU A 356 16.59 20.88 -20.38
C GLU A 356 15.09 21.04 -20.08
N GLN A 357 14.21 20.32 -20.78
CA GLN A 357 12.75 20.36 -20.59
C GLN A 357 12.24 19.41 -19.49
N LEU A 358 13.11 18.55 -18.96
CA LEU A 358 12.74 17.50 -18.01
C LEU A 358 12.21 18.12 -16.71
N GLN A 359 11.05 17.64 -16.28
CA GLN A 359 10.34 18.09 -15.08
C GLN A 359 10.35 17.03 -13.98
N LEU A 360 10.38 15.75 -14.36
CA LEU A 360 10.37 14.61 -13.45
C LEU A 360 11.42 13.58 -13.89
N LEU A 361 12.27 13.19 -12.94
CA LEU A 361 13.19 12.07 -13.10
C LEU A 361 13.11 11.17 -11.85
N HIS A 362 12.48 10.01 -12.01
CA HIS A 362 12.31 9.03 -10.96
C HIS A 362 13.08 7.75 -11.28
N LEU A 363 13.96 7.36 -10.36
CA LEU A 363 14.84 6.19 -10.45
C LEU A 363 14.78 5.32 -9.17
N PHE A 364 13.87 5.62 -8.25
CA PHE A 364 13.83 5.02 -6.92
C PHE A 364 13.54 3.51 -6.92
N GLU A 365 14.01 2.79 -5.89
CA GLU A 365 13.96 1.31 -5.78
C GLU A 365 14.50 0.62 -7.03
N ASN A 366 15.81 0.70 -7.13
CA ASN A 366 16.64 0.00 -8.09
C ASN A 366 17.98 -0.35 -7.42
N PHE A 367 18.95 -0.79 -8.20
CA PHE A 367 20.30 -1.09 -7.74
C PHE A 367 21.33 -0.14 -8.40
N PHE A 368 20.97 1.13 -8.64
CA PHE A 368 21.90 2.11 -9.20
C PHE A 368 23.09 2.35 -8.26
N THR A 369 24.27 2.51 -8.83
CA THR A 369 25.54 2.69 -8.13
C THR A 369 26.27 3.96 -8.58
N GLY A 370 27.36 4.29 -7.89
CA GLY A 370 28.20 5.44 -8.24
C GLY A 370 27.58 6.77 -7.82
N SER A 371 28.22 7.86 -8.26
CA SER A 371 27.83 9.22 -7.90
C SER A 371 26.60 9.71 -8.67
N ILE A 372 25.81 10.58 -8.05
CA ILE A 372 24.85 11.44 -8.77
C ILE A 372 25.65 12.38 -9.70
N PRO A 373 25.42 12.41 -11.02
CA PRO A 373 26.19 13.25 -11.93
C PRO A 373 25.96 14.75 -11.72
N SER A 374 27.02 15.55 -11.73
CA SER A 374 26.91 17.01 -11.61
C SER A 374 26.16 17.65 -12.79
N ASP A 375 26.17 17.02 -13.96
CA ASP A 375 25.46 17.47 -15.17
C ASP A 375 23.95 17.56 -14.97
N LEU A 376 23.38 16.83 -14.01
CA LEU A 376 21.95 16.96 -13.64
C LEU A 376 21.62 18.36 -13.09
N GLY A 377 22.62 19.14 -12.66
CA GLY A 377 22.47 20.55 -12.30
C GLY A 377 22.11 21.46 -13.48
N ASN A 378 22.19 20.98 -14.73
CA ASN A 378 21.78 21.73 -15.92
C ASN A 378 20.27 21.62 -16.23
N LEU A 379 19.53 20.77 -15.50
CA LEU A 379 18.11 20.51 -15.72
C LEU A 379 17.22 21.69 -15.25
N SER A 380 17.25 22.80 -15.98
CA SER A 380 16.61 24.06 -15.57
C SER A 380 15.09 23.98 -15.33
N ASN A 381 14.40 22.98 -15.87
CA ASN A 381 12.96 22.77 -15.66
C ASN A 381 12.59 21.70 -14.63
N ILE A 382 13.56 21.05 -14.00
CA ILE A 382 13.31 19.91 -13.11
C ILE A 382 12.54 20.37 -11.87
N GLN A 383 11.50 19.61 -11.53
CA GLN A 383 10.66 19.85 -10.37
C GLN A 383 10.79 18.71 -9.36
N GLN A 384 10.93 17.47 -9.83
CA GLN A 384 10.97 16.27 -9.00
C GLN A 384 12.16 15.38 -9.36
N LEU A 385 12.97 15.07 -8.35
CA LEU A 385 14.07 14.12 -8.41
C LEU A 385 13.88 13.08 -7.30
N ASP A 386 13.70 11.82 -7.68
CA ASP A 386 13.62 10.73 -6.71
C ASP A 386 14.59 9.61 -7.07
N PHE A 387 15.66 9.51 -6.29
CA PHE A 387 16.72 8.51 -6.40
C PHE A 387 16.80 7.61 -5.16
N SER A 388 15.74 7.59 -4.35
CA SER A 388 15.70 6.83 -3.10
C SER A 388 15.80 5.31 -3.30
N ILE A 389 16.16 4.57 -2.25
CA ILE A 389 16.23 3.09 -2.26
C ILE A 389 17.13 2.60 -3.41
N ASN A 390 18.40 2.96 -3.35
CA ASN A 390 19.41 2.59 -4.33
C ASN A 390 20.77 2.38 -3.62
N ASN A 391 21.83 2.11 -4.37
CA ASN A 391 23.18 1.94 -3.84
C ASN A 391 24.11 3.08 -4.30
N LEU A 392 23.57 4.30 -4.43
CA LEU A 392 24.32 5.49 -4.85
C LEU A 392 25.35 5.87 -3.79
N THR A 393 26.50 6.37 -4.25
CA THR A 393 27.65 6.72 -3.42
C THR A 393 28.02 8.19 -3.61
N ASP A 394 29.11 8.61 -2.96
CA ASP A 394 29.67 9.95 -3.06
C ASP A 394 28.76 11.06 -2.51
N GLY A 395 29.17 12.31 -2.69
CA GLY A 395 28.42 13.48 -2.23
C GLY A 395 27.39 13.97 -3.23
N ILE A 396 26.35 14.62 -2.68
CA ILE A 396 25.32 15.28 -3.47
C ILE A 396 25.96 16.46 -4.23
N PRO A 397 25.87 16.52 -5.57
CA PRO A 397 26.52 17.55 -6.35
C PRO A 397 26.03 18.95 -5.98
N THR A 398 26.99 19.89 -5.80
CA THR A 398 26.67 21.29 -5.49
C THR A 398 25.92 21.98 -6.63
N SER A 399 26.02 21.48 -7.86
CA SER A 399 25.27 22.00 -9.01
C SER A 399 23.75 21.90 -8.83
N LEU A 400 23.25 20.90 -8.08
CA LEU A 400 21.81 20.73 -7.82
C LEU A 400 21.19 21.89 -7.04
N GLN A 401 21.99 22.65 -6.28
CA GLN A 401 21.49 23.78 -5.49
C GLN A 401 20.97 24.94 -6.37
N TYR A 402 21.37 25.00 -7.65
CA TYR A 402 20.99 26.06 -8.59
C TYR A 402 19.71 25.75 -9.39
N LEU A 403 19.09 24.60 -9.15
CA LEU A 403 17.87 24.17 -9.84
C LEU A 403 16.65 24.96 -9.36
N SER A 404 16.33 26.06 -10.03
CA SER A 404 15.35 27.04 -9.54
C SER A 404 13.89 26.55 -9.51
N LYS A 405 13.54 25.51 -10.27
CA LYS A 405 12.18 24.92 -10.28
C LYS A 405 12.04 23.69 -9.38
N LEU A 406 13.11 23.26 -8.71
CA LEU A 406 13.11 22.05 -7.88
C LEU A 406 12.15 22.22 -6.69
N LYS A 407 11.24 21.24 -6.53
CA LYS A 407 10.23 21.18 -5.46
C LYS A 407 10.38 19.96 -4.58
N ASP A 408 10.68 18.81 -5.17
CA ASP A 408 10.78 17.53 -4.48
C ASP A 408 12.15 16.90 -4.79
N ILE A 409 12.93 16.62 -3.76
CA ILE A 409 14.18 15.87 -3.87
C ILE A 409 14.20 14.77 -2.81
N ARG A 410 14.27 13.52 -3.27
CA ARG A 410 14.32 12.32 -2.43
C ARG A 410 15.53 11.49 -2.78
N LEU A 411 16.31 11.21 -1.75
CA LEU A 411 17.62 10.55 -1.82
C LEU A 411 17.76 9.49 -0.72
N PHE A 412 16.67 9.17 -0.01
CA PHE A 412 16.74 8.31 1.17
C PHE A 412 17.16 6.88 0.83
N ASP A 413 17.71 6.17 1.81
CA ASP A 413 18.14 4.78 1.68
C ASP A 413 19.13 4.57 0.52
N ASN A 414 20.32 5.16 0.72
CA ASN A 414 21.47 5.09 -0.17
C ASN A 414 22.78 5.12 0.64
N ASN A 415 23.93 5.12 -0.04
CA ASN A 415 25.25 5.24 0.58
C ASN A 415 25.89 6.63 0.36
N LEU A 416 25.08 7.70 0.27
CA LEU A 416 25.58 9.05 0.03
C LEU A 416 26.33 9.57 1.25
N HIS A 417 27.40 10.33 1.04
CA HIS A 417 28.23 10.88 2.12
C HIS A 417 28.63 12.34 1.90
N GLY A 418 29.28 12.96 2.88
CA GLY A 418 29.64 14.39 2.79
C GLY A 418 28.44 15.30 3.06
N PRO A 419 28.58 16.63 2.86
CA PRO A 419 27.54 17.58 3.24
C PRO A 419 26.42 17.74 2.22
N LEU A 420 25.25 18.16 2.70
CA LEU A 420 24.23 18.76 1.83
C LEU A 420 24.80 20.01 1.13
N PRO A 421 24.43 20.30 -0.12
CA PRO A 421 24.82 21.54 -0.79
C PRO A 421 24.40 22.77 0.04
N PRO A 422 25.32 23.71 0.33
CA PRO A 422 25.09 24.76 1.33
C PRO A 422 24.04 25.81 0.91
N LEU A 423 23.72 25.92 -0.38
CA LEU A 423 22.67 26.81 -0.90
C LEU A 423 21.41 26.04 -1.33
N LEU A 424 21.26 24.78 -0.93
CA LEU A 424 20.06 24.00 -1.25
C LEU A 424 18.82 24.66 -0.62
N GLY A 425 17.78 24.88 -1.44
CA GLY A 425 16.57 25.60 -1.03
C GLY A 425 16.63 27.12 -1.21
N LYS A 426 17.81 27.71 -1.46
CA LYS A 426 17.96 29.15 -1.71
C LYS A 426 17.26 29.61 -3.00
N TYR A 427 17.56 28.92 -4.10
CA TYR A 427 17.11 29.32 -5.44
C TYR A 427 15.81 28.65 -5.86
N SER A 428 15.31 27.69 -5.07
CA SER A 428 14.22 26.80 -5.43
C SER A 428 13.07 26.87 -4.42
N ASN A 429 11.84 26.69 -4.91
CA ASN A 429 10.66 26.55 -4.05
C ASN A 429 10.56 25.13 -3.51
N LEU A 430 11.57 24.72 -2.73
CA LEU A 430 11.66 23.37 -2.19
C LEU A 430 10.50 23.09 -1.22
N THR A 431 9.75 22.03 -1.50
CA THR A 431 8.60 21.56 -0.73
C THR A 431 8.88 20.29 0.06
N VAL A 432 9.72 19.41 -0.48
CA VAL A 432 10.07 18.12 0.12
C VAL A 432 11.58 17.92 -0.04
N LEU A 433 12.23 17.61 1.08
CA LEU A 433 13.60 17.10 1.11
C LEU A 433 13.63 15.86 2.00
N ASP A 434 13.90 14.72 1.39
CA ASP A 434 14.21 13.49 2.12
C ASP A 434 15.59 12.98 1.72
N ALA A 435 16.52 12.97 2.68
CA ALA A 435 17.86 12.42 2.51
C ALA A 435 18.21 11.50 3.69
N SER A 436 17.19 10.89 4.30
CA SER A 436 17.33 9.96 5.42
C SER A 436 18.05 8.67 5.05
N VAL A 437 18.53 7.91 6.03
CA VAL A 437 19.20 6.61 5.83
C VAL A 437 20.35 6.71 4.82
N ASN A 438 21.36 7.49 5.19
CA ASN A 438 22.56 7.71 4.39
C ASN A 438 23.77 7.89 5.33
N MET A 439 24.93 8.26 4.77
CA MET A 439 26.15 8.62 5.51
C MET A 439 26.46 10.14 5.40
N LEU A 440 25.44 10.97 5.17
CA LEU A 440 25.60 12.42 5.02
C LEU A 440 26.08 13.05 6.33
N SER A 441 26.84 14.14 6.22
CA SER A 441 27.52 14.78 7.35
C SER A 441 27.51 16.30 7.25
N GLY A 442 28.20 17.00 8.15
CA GLY A 442 28.22 18.46 8.18
C GLY A 442 26.98 19.04 8.85
N ASN A 443 26.67 20.30 8.56
CA ASN A 443 25.57 21.03 9.18
C ASN A 443 24.36 21.06 8.24
N ILE A 444 23.16 21.19 8.81
CA ILE A 444 21.94 21.46 8.04
C ILE A 444 22.04 22.87 7.41
N PRO A 445 21.86 23.04 6.09
CA PRO A 445 21.98 24.33 5.43
C PRO A 445 21.00 25.39 5.96
N ASN A 446 21.49 26.60 6.22
CA ASN A 446 20.64 27.72 6.68
C ASN A 446 19.65 28.20 5.61
N THR A 447 19.81 27.84 4.34
CA THR A 447 18.99 28.32 3.22
C THR A 447 17.79 27.42 2.91
N ILE A 448 17.67 26.28 3.61
CA ILE A 448 16.74 25.20 3.27
C ILE A 448 15.25 25.60 3.30
N CYS A 449 14.92 26.64 4.08
CA CYS A 449 13.57 27.19 4.22
C CYS A 449 13.45 28.65 3.77
N GLU A 450 14.39 29.16 2.98
CA GLU A 450 14.40 30.58 2.58
C GLU A 450 13.11 30.97 1.83
N ASN A 451 12.55 30.07 1.03
CA ASN A 451 11.32 30.29 0.25
C ASN A 451 10.01 29.92 0.97
N GLN A 452 10.04 29.46 2.23
CA GLN A 452 8.86 29.17 3.06
C GLN A 452 7.85 28.16 2.47
N GLN A 453 8.29 27.29 1.54
CA GLN A 453 7.44 26.25 0.93
C GLN A 453 7.72 24.84 1.47
N LEU A 454 8.75 24.67 2.31
CA LEU A 454 9.18 23.35 2.77
C LEU A 454 8.16 22.76 3.75
N THR A 455 7.54 21.65 3.34
CA THR A 455 6.50 20.92 4.10
C THR A 455 7.05 19.69 4.83
N LEU A 456 8.07 19.05 4.26
CA LEU A 456 8.72 17.85 4.79
C LEU A 456 10.24 18.02 4.74
N LEU A 457 10.89 17.81 5.89
CA LEU A 457 12.33 17.73 6.01
C LEU A 457 12.73 16.47 6.80
N ASN A 458 13.24 15.46 6.09
CA ASN A 458 13.68 14.20 6.67
C ASN A 458 15.18 14.01 6.42
N LEU A 459 15.96 13.96 7.50
CA LEU A 459 17.41 13.80 7.49
C LEU A 459 17.87 12.72 8.48
N TRP A 460 16.96 11.86 8.92
CA TRP A 460 17.22 10.88 9.97
C TRP A 460 18.20 9.78 9.55
N SER A 461 18.79 9.08 10.53
CA SER A 461 19.82 8.05 10.34
C SER A 461 20.95 8.50 9.42
N ASN A 462 21.66 9.54 9.84
CA ASN A 462 22.80 10.12 9.15
C ASN A 462 23.90 10.53 10.16
N ASN A 463 24.92 11.26 9.69
CA ASN A 463 26.02 11.77 10.48
C ASN A 463 26.02 13.32 10.54
N PHE A 464 24.85 13.96 10.45
CA PHE A 464 24.71 15.42 10.59
C PHE A 464 25.09 15.88 11.99
N SER A 465 25.71 17.05 12.09
CA SER A 465 26.23 17.62 13.33
C SER A 465 25.96 19.12 13.41
N GLY A 466 26.34 19.74 14.53
CA GLY A 466 26.03 21.15 14.79
C GLY A 466 24.59 21.35 15.26
N LYS A 467 24.11 22.59 15.20
CA LYS A 467 22.79 22.99 15.70
C LYS A 467 21.74 22.96 14.59
N ILE A 468 20.47 22.86 14.99
CA ILE A 468 19.36 23.21 14.10
C ILE A 468 19.50 24.70 13.74
N PRO A 469 19.47 25.08 12.45
CA PRO A 469 19.76 26.45 12.03
C PRO A 469 18.63 27.42 12.40
N ASP A 470 18.98 28.63 12.84
CA ASP A 470 18.01 29.68 13.23
C ASP A 470 17.04 30.08 12.11
N SER A 471 17.40 29.81 10.86
CA SER A 471 16.54 30.03 9.69
C SER A 471 15.32 29.10 9.64
N ILE A 472 15.27 28.06 10.48
CA ILE A 472 14.11 27.19 10.60
C ILE A 472 12.82 27.96 10.94
N LYS A 473 12.95 29.14 11.58
CA LYS A 473 11.84 30.06 11.84
C LYS A 473 11.08 30.50 10.59
N ASN A 474 11.72 30.42 9.42
CA ASN A 474 11.13 30.77 8.14
C ASN A 474 10.30 29.60 7.54
N CYS A 475 10.40 28.37 8.07
CA CYS A 475 9.67 27.21 7.56
C CYS A 475 8.19 27.19 8.01
N SER A 476 7.43 28.25 7.75
CA SER A 476 6.04 28.36 8.21
C SER A 476 5.10 27.25 7.69
N SER A 477 5.45 26.66 6.55
CA SER A 477 4.75 25.53 5.92
C SER A 477 5.20 24.15 6.41
N LEU A 478 6.21 24.05 7.26
CA LEU A 478 6.77 22.78 7.70
C LEU A 478 5.77 22.00 8.54
N THR A 479 5.44 20.81 8.08
CA THR A 479 4.48 19.90 8.73
C THR A 479 5.18 18.74 9.43
N GLN A 480 6.29 18.26 8.87
CA GLN A 480 7.04 17.12 9.37
C GLN A 480 8.54 17.44 9.38
N LEU A 481 9.19 17.19 10.52
CA LEU A 481 10.62 17.29 10.70
C LEU A 481 11.15 16.03 11.38
N GLY A 482 11.87 15.20 10.63
CA GLY A 482 12.57 14.01 11.14
C GLY A 482 14.09 14.20 11.11
N LEU A 483 14.71 14.30 12.27
CA LEU A 483 16.16 14.48 12.44
C LEU A 483 16.78 13.38 13.32
N GLU A 484 16.06 12.30 13.59
CA GLU A 484 16.46 11.28 14.54
C GLU A 484 17.73 10.53 14.11
N GLN A 485 18.46 9.99 15.08
CA GLN A 485 19.66 9.19 14.84
C GLN A 485 20.74 9.98 14.05
N ASN A 486 21.18 11.09 14.63
CA ASN A 486 22.24 11.96 14.10
C ASN A 486 23.20 12.39 15.24
N LYS A 487 24.10 13.35 14.96
CA LYS A 487 25.02 13.96 15.94
C LYS A 487 24.69 15.44 16.19
N LEU A 488 23.44 15.83 16.02
CA LEU A 488 22.99 17.21 16.24
C LEU A 488 23.07 17.57 17.72
N ASN A 489 23.44 18.81 18.02
CA ASN A 489 23.68 19.28 19.37
C ASN A 489 23.12 20.69 19.61
N GLY A 490 23.31 21.20 20.82
CA GLY A 490 22.79 22.50 21.24
C GLY A 490 21.38 22.38 21.83
N ILE A 491 20.70 23.52 21.97
CA ILE A 491 19.35 23.61 22.53
C ILE A 491 18.29 23.48 21.42
N ILE A 492 17.09 23.03 21.78
CA ILE A 492 15.93 23.07 20.88
C ILE A 492 15.52 24.55 20.67
N PRO A 493 15.55 25.09 19.43
CA PRO A 493 15.20 26.49 19.18
C PRO A 493 13.71 26.75 19.47
N VAL A 494 13.41 27.85 20.14
CA VAL A 494 12.02 28.27 20.44
C VAL A 494 11.22 28.49 19.16
N GLU A 495 11.89 28.96 18.11
CA GLU A 495 11.28 29.23 16.82
C GLU A 495 10.80 27.96 16.10
N LEU A 496 11.51 26.83 16.26
CA LEU A 496 11.12 25.54 15.70
C LEU A 496 9.79 25.04 16.30
N ILE A 497 9.70 25.10 17.62
CA ILE A 497 8.54 24.66 18.41
C ILE A 497 7.46 25.75 18.54
N SER A 498 7.54 26.77 17.69
CA SER A 498 6.50 27.78 17.50
C SER A 498 6.00 27.80 16.05
N LEU A 499 6.45 26.87 15.20
CA LEU A 499 6.01 26.80 13.81
C LEU A 499 4.51 26.43 13.73
N PRO A 500 3.71 27.17 12.94
CA PRO A 500 2.26 27.05 12.98
C PRO A 500 1.73 25.76 12.35
N SER A 501 2.44 25.22 11.36
CA SER A 501 2.01 24.05 10.59
C SER A 501 2.59 22.73 11.13
N LEU A 502 3.52 22.79 12.09
CA LEU A 502 4.25 21.62 12.54
C LEU A 502 3.32 20.62 13.22
N SER A 503 3.33 19.39 12.69
CA SER A 503 2.46 18.29 13.11
C SER A 503 3.26 17.11 13.65
N TYR A 504 4.48 16.90 13.16
CA TYR A 504 5.35 15.82 13.59
C TYR A 504 6.78 16.34 13.75
N LEU A 505 7.36 16.09 14.92
CA LEU A 505 8.73 16.46 15.26
C LEU A 505 9.44 15.27 15.92
N ASP A 506 10.47 14.76 15.25
CA ASP A 506 11.37 13.74 15.80
C ASP A 506 12.81 14.25 15.85
N LEU A 507 13.33 14.39 17.06
CA LEU A 507 14.71 14.78 17.38
C LEU A 507 15.44 13.68 18.15
N SER A 508 14.90 12.46 18.17
CA SER A 508 15.38 11.38 19.02
C SER A 508 16.81 10.94 18.65
N GLN A 509 17.53 10.31 19.58
CA GLN A 509 18.88 9.77 19.35
C GLN A 509 19.86 10.82 18.79
N ASN A 510 20.00 11.92 19.50
CA ASN A 510 20.92 13.03 19.18
C ASN A 510 21.66 13.49 20.45
N LEU A 511 22.30 14.66 20.40
CA LEU A 511 23.06 15.27 21.50
C LEU A 511 22.43 16.60 21.95
N PHE A 512 21.11 16.75 21.85
CA PHE A 512 20.42 17.98 22.27
C PHE A 512 20.48 18.14 23.80
N THR A 513 20.77 19.36 24.26
CA THR A 513 20.91 19.75 25.67
C THR A 513 19.91 20.84 26.04
N GLY A 514 19.91 21.28 27.29
CA GLY A 514 19.02 22.34 27.79
C GLY A 514 17.63 21.81 28.15
N THR A 515 16.66 22.71 28.25
CA THR A 515 15.27 22.40 28.63
C THR A 515 14.36 22.30 27.41
N ILE A 516 13.25 21.59 27.54
CA ILE A 516 12.12 21.70 26.58
C ILE A 516 11.44 23.06 26.82
N PRO A 517 11.45 24.00 25.85
CA PRO A 517 10.91 25.34 26.09
C PRO A 517 9.37 25.34 26.21
N ALA A 518 8.83 26.25 27.02
CA ALA A 518 7.41 26.35 27.33
C ALA A 518 6.56 26.75 26.10
N GLU A 519 7.17 27.43 25.14
CA GLU A 519 6.56 27.85 23.88
C GLU A 519 6.07 26.68 23.03
N ILE A 520 6.47 25.43 23.33
CA ILE A 520 5.94 24.22 22.70
C ILE A 520 4.40 24.17 22.74
N GLY A 521 3.78 24.76 23.76
CA GLY A 521 2.32 24.88 23.86
C GLY A 521 1.67 25.71 22.75
N ASN A 522 2.45 26.43 21.94
CA ASN A 522 1.98 27.20 20.79
C ASN A 522 1.82 26.36 19.51
N CYS A 523 2.48 25.19 19.40
CA CYS A 523 2.35 24.29 18.25
C CYS A 523 1.03 23.52 18.25
N LYS A 524 -0.11 24.21 18.08
CA LYS A 524 -1.47 23.63 18.18
C LYS A 524 -1.76 22.47 17.21
N ASN A 525 -0.96 22.34 16.16
CA ASN A 525 -1.09 21.27 15.17
C ASN A 525 -0.26 20.02 15.49
N LEU A 526 0.57 20.05 16.53
CA LEU A 526 1.47 18.96 16.89
C LEU A 526 0.70 17.71 17.31
N GLN A 527 1.01 16.61 16.64
CA GLN A 527 0.48 15.26 16.85
C GLN A 527 1.57 14.34 17.39
N GLY A 528 2.79 14.42 16.87
CA GLY A 528 3.94 13.65 17.35
C GLY A 528 5.06 14.55 17.87
N LEU A 529 5.48 14.31 19.11
CA LEU A 529 6.67 14.90 19.72
C LEU A 529 7.58 13.81 20.27
N LEU A 530 8.70 13.56 19.58
CA LEU A 530 9.67 12.54 19.90
C LEU A 530 11.03 13.18 20.15
N LEU A 531 11.52 13.07 21.38
CA LEU A 531 12.76 13.70 21.87
C LEU A 531 13.66 12.69 22.61
N SER A 532 13.43 11.40 22.38
CA SER A 532 14.01 10.33 23.21
C SER A 532 15.52 10.19 22.98
N ASN A 533 16.27 9.69 23.97
CA ASN A 533 17.71 9.47 23.90
C ASN A 533 18.49 10.74 23.50
N ASN A 534 18.39 11.76 24.34
CA ASN A 534 19.12 13.02 24.23
C ASN A 534 19.73 13.39 25.60
N GLN A 535 20.22 14.63 25.75
CA GLN A 535 20.77 15.17 27.00
C GLN A 535 19.88 16.30 27.55
N LEU A 536 18.56 16.23 27.31
CA LEU A 536 17.61 17.24 27.78
C LEU A 536 17.47 17.15 29.30
N SER A 537 17.25 18.29 29.94
CA SER A 537 17.19 18.44 31.40
C SER A 537 16.09 19.41 31.82
N GLY A 538 15.94 19.63 33.13
CA GLY A 538 14.89 20.49 33.66
C GLY A 538 13.54 19.78 33.77
N ARG A 539 12.47 20.55 33.93
CA ARG A 539 11.11 20.01 34.12
C ARG A 539 10.40 19.85 32.78
N LEU A 540 9.47 18.90 32.72
CA LEU A 540 8.53 18.79 31.60
C LEU A 540 7.56 19.99 31.65
N PRO A 541 7.48 20.84 30.60
CA PRO A 541 6.72 22.08 30.67
C PRO A 541 5.21 21.81 30.74
N PRO A 542 4.47 22.46 31.66
CA PRO A 542 3.03 22.28 31.79
C PRO A 542 2.25 22.76 30.54
N GLU A 543 2.84 23.63 29.73
CA GLU A 543 2.27 24.14 28.47
C GLU A 543 2.03 23.04 27.43
N LEU A 544 2.66 21.87 27.55
CA LEU A 544 2.33 20.69 26.72
C LEU A 544 0.85 20.32 26.81
N GLY A 545 0.21 20.56 27.96
CA GLY A 545 -1.23 20.37 28.14
C GLY A 545 -2.11 21.21 27.21
N ASN A 546 -1.54 22.21 26.53
CA ASN A 546 -2.24 23.03 25.55
C ASN A 546 -2.28 22.40 24.15
N LEU A 547 -1.63 21.25 23.93
CA LEU A 547 -1.55 20.53 22.66
C LEU A 547 -2.68 19.52 22.54
N SER A 548 -3.85 19.99 22.12
CA SER A 548 -5.08 19.17 22.07
C SER A 548 -5.07 18.07 21.00
N LYS A 549 -4.17 18.15 20.01
CA LYS A 549 -4.00 17.15 18.94
C LYS A 549 -2.88 16.14 19.23
N LEU A 550 -2.15 16.29 20.34
CA LEU A 550 -1.00 15.44 20.65
C LEU A 550 -1.43 13.99 20.83
N ALA A 551 -0.82 13.12 20.03
CA ALA A 551 -1.05 11.69 19.92
C ALA A 551 0.12 10.88 20.49
N ILE A 552 1.35 11.33 20.22
CA ILE A 552 2.58 10.63 20.60
C ILE A 552 3.45 11.62 21.36
N LEU A 553 3.80 11.27 22.59
CA LEU A 553 4.81 11.97 23.39
C LEU A 553 5.85 10.97 23.87
N ARG A 554 7.07 11.07 23.36
CA ARG A 554 8.20 10.25 23.77
C ARG A 554 9.38 11.13 24.15
N VAL A 555 9.79 11.08 25.41
CA VAL A 555 10.92 11.87 25.94
C VAL A 555 11.89 10.98 26.72
N SER A 556 11.86 9.67 26.48
CA SER A 556 12.62 8.70 27.25
C SER A 556 14.12 8.85 27.10
N GLY A 557 14.90 8.39 28.08
CA GLY A 557 16.37 8.42 28.00
C GLY A 557 16.94 9.84 27.98
N ASN A 558 16.48 10.68 28.90
CA ASN A 558 16.96 12.05 29.10
C ASN A 558 17.29 12.28 30.60
N SER A 559 17.55 13.52 30.98
CA SER A 559 17.74 13.97 32.37
C SER A 559 16.59 14.87 32.85
N LEU A 560 15.36 14.63 32.37
CA LEU A 560 14.17 15.39 32.79
C LEU A 560 13.80 15.03 34.24
N GLN A 561 13.39 16.02 35.02
CA GLN A 561 13.17 15.89 36.45
C GLN A 561 11.91 16.61 36.95
N GLY A 562 11.61 16.45 38.23
CA GLY A 562 10.41 17.03 38.86
C GLY A 562 9.17 16.18 38.60
N ASP A 563 8.01 16.71 38.94
CA ASP A 563 6.76 15.95 38.87
C ASP A 563 6.18 15.93 37.44
N ILE A 564 5.41 14.90 37.10
CA ILE A 564 4.65 14.84 35.86
C ILE A 564 3.55 15.92 35.92
N PRO A 565 3.52 16.91 35.00
CA PRO A 565 2.59 18.02 35.08
C PRO A 565 1.15 17.56 34.85
N LEU A 566 0.25 17.94 35.77
CA LEU A 566 -1.19 17.61 35.70
C LEU A 566 -1.85 18.09 34.39
N SER A 567 -1.40 19.21 33.84
CA SER A 567 -1.91 19.78 32.60
C SER A 567 -1.72 18.85 31.39
N LEU A 568 -0.70 17.98 31.38
CA LEU A 568 -0.49 17.01 30.31
C LEU A 568 -1.70 16.08 30.13
N MET A 569 -2.48 15.86 31.19
CA MET A 569 -3.71 15.05 31.15
C MET A 569 -4.86 15.71 30.39
N ASN A 570 -4.68 16.95 29.90
CA ASN A 570 -5.59 17.60 28.96
C ASN A 570 -5.39 17.15 27.51
N CYS A 571 -4.27 16.49 27.18
CA CYS A 571 -3.98 15.94 25.85
C CYS A 571 -4.76 14.62 25.61
N THR A 572 -6.09 14.70 25.57
CA THR A 572 -7.00 13.54 25.50
C THR A 572 -6.89 12.70 24.22
N LYS A 573 -6.11 13.15 23.22
CA LYS A 573 -5.79 12.41 21.99
C LYS A 573 -4.55 11.52 22.11
N LEU A 574 -3.84 11.55 23.23
CA LEU A 574 -2.65 10.72 23.44
C LEU A 574 -2.97 9.23 23.27
N LEU A 575 -2.16 8.58 22.43
CA LEU A 575 -2.07 7.14 22.21
C LEU A 575 -0.83 6.56 22.86
N GLN A 576 0.29 7.28 22.81
CA GLN A 576 1.57 6.82 23.34
C GLN A 576 2.17 7.87 24.26
N LEU A 577 2.51 7.45 25.46
CA LEU A 577 3.20 8.27 26.45
C LEU A 577 4.39 7.50 27.01
N ASP A 578 5.59 7.90 26.60
CA ASP A 578 6.85 7.37 27.10
C ASP A 578 7.67 8.45 27.79
N LEU A 579 7.75 8.35 29.12
CA LEU A 579 8.55 9.20 30.01
C LEU A 579 9.69 8.41 30.67
N SER A 580 9.97 7.19 30.20
CA SER A 580 10.90 6.26 30.86
C SER A 580 12.34 6.76 30.89
N LYS A 581 13.17 6.18 31.76
CA LYS A 581 14.61 6.44 31.86
C LYS A 581 14.92 7.94 31.99
N ASN A 582 14.33 8.55 33.02
CA ASN A 582 14.48 9.97 33.37
C ASN A 582 14.62 10.08 34.91
N LEU A 583 14.50 11.30 35.44
CA LEU A 583 14.60 11.61 36.87
C LEU A 583 13.26 12.13 37.42
N PHE A 584 12.12 11.71 36.85
CA PHE A 584 10.80 12.19 37.29
C PHE A 584 10.52 11.77 38.73
N THR A 585 10.00 12.70 39.53
CA THR A 585 9.66 12.53 40.95
C THR A 585 8.15 12.66 41.20
N GLY A 586 7.74 12.65 42.47
CA GLY A 586 6.34 12.81 42.84
C GLY A 586 5.53 11.54 42.58
N SER A 587 4.21 11.63 42.72
CA SER A 587 3.30 10.50 42.48
C SER A 587 2.78 10.49 41.05
N ILE A 588 2.42 9.31 40.54
CA ILE A 588 1.65 9.19 39.28
C ILE A 588 0.31 9.92 39.45
N PRO A 589 -0.01 10.93 38.63
CA PRO A 589 -1.27 11.67 38.75
C PRO A 589 -2.50 10.80 38.49
N SER A 590 -3.52 10.90 39.34
CA SER A 590 -4.77 10.14 39.18
C SER A 590 -5.53 10.53 37.90
N GLU A 591 -5.38 11.76 37.45
CA GLU A 591 -5.94 12.36 36.25
C GLU A 591 -5.45 11.67 34.98
N LEU A 592 -4.37 10.90 35.04
CA LEU A 592 -3.89 10.10 33.92
C LEU A 592 -4.92 9.09 33.42
N GLY A 593 -5.80 8.60 34.29
CA GLY A 593 -6.97 7.81 33.91
C GLY A 593 -7.96 8.52 32.98
N ARG A 594 -7.83 9.83 32.73
CA ARG A 594 -8.64 10.58 31.73
C ARG A 594 -8.21 10.30 30.29
N LEU A 595 -6.98 9.83 30.06
CA LEU A 595 -6.41 9.59 28.73
C LEU A 595 -6.90 8.27 28.13
N THR A 596 -8.22 8.09 28.01
CA THR A 596 -8.84 6.81 27.61
C THR A 596 -8.46 6.28 26.22
N ASN A 597 -7.81 7.10 25.38
CA ASN A 597 -7.26 6.69 24.09
C ASN A 597 -5.87 6.04 24.18
N LEU A 598 -5.21 6.12 25.34
CA LEU A 598 -3.84 5.66 25.53
C LEU A 598 -3.73 4.15 25.31
N MET A 599 -2.79 3.77 24.47
CA MET A 599 -2.45 2.40 24.07
C MET A 599 -1.13 1.95 24.69
N GLU A 600 -0.21 2.87 24.93
CA GLU A 600 1.12 2.62 25.48
C GLU A 600 1.41 3.64 26.59
N LEU A 601 1.75 3.15 27.79
CA LEU A 601 2.19 3.96 28.92
C LEU A 601 3.49 3.41 29.50
N VAL A 602 4.56 4.18 29.34
CA VAL A 602 5.90 3.80 29.80
C VAL A 602 6.45 4.88 30.73
N LEU A 603 6.59 4.53 32.01
CA LEU A 603 7.13 5.37 33.08
C LEU A 603 8.35 4.71 33.76
N GLU A 604 8.82 3.59 33.22
CA GLU A 604 9.90 2.77 33.78
C GLU A 604 11.20 3.57 33.99
N GLY A 605 11.97 3.26 35.04
CA GLY A 605 13.31 3.84 35.25
C GLY A 605 13.25 5.32 35.63
N ASN A 606 12.50 5.64 36.68
CA ASN A 606 12.33 6.99 37.21
C ASN A 606 12.41 6.98 38.76
N HIS A 607 12.13 8.12 39.39
CA HIS A 607 12.07 8.28 40.84
C HIS A 607 10.63 8.52 41.33
N LEU A 608 9.64 7.92 40.66
CA LEU A 608 8.24 8.08 41.01
C LEU A 608 7.94 7.38 42.34
N THR A 609 7.12 8.03 43.17
CA THR A 609 6.75 7.61 44.53
C THR A 609 5.24 7.50 44.67
N GLY A 610 4.73 7.27 45.89
CA GLY A 610 3.29 7.13 46.14
C GLY A 610 2.75 5.76 45.72
N THR A 611 1.44 5.67 45.47
CA THR A 611 0.75 4.42 45.11
C THR A 611 0.37 4.41 43.63
N ILE A 612 0.17 3.22 43.06
CA ILE A 612 -0.42 3.08 41.72
C ILE A 612 -1.89 3.56 41.77
N PRO A 613 -2.28 4.59 41.00
CA PRO A 613 -3.66 5.10 41.04
C PRO A 613 -4.67 4.10 40.49
N LEU A 614 -5.76 3.84 41.23
CA LEU A 614 -6.85 2.97 40.77
C LEU A 614 -7.51 3.47 39.47
N THR A 615 -7.41 4.78 39.18
CA THR A 615 -7.96 5.40 37.98
C THR A 615 -7.25 4.97 36.70
N LEU A 616 -6.06 4.36 36.78
CA LEU A 616 -5.39 3.76 35.61
C LEU A 616 -6.26 2.66 34.97
N ALA A 617 -7.12 2.00 35.75
CA ALA A 617 -8.08 1.02 35.24
C ALA A 617 -9.05 1.58 34.19
N ASN A 618 -9.22 2.91 34.12
CA ASN A 618 -10.05 3.57 33.11
C ASN A 618 -9.40 3.56 31.70
N LEU A 619 -8.11 3.25 31.58
CA LEU A 619 -7.37 3.18 30.32
C LEU A 619 -7.70 1.89 29.56
N THR A 620 -8.94 1.76 29.14
CA THR A 620 -9.48 0.53 28.53
C THR A 620 -8.86 0.14 27.19
N ARG A 621 -8.07 1.02 26.55
CA ARG A 621 -7.34 0.76 25.30
C ARG A 621 -5.85 0.43 25.52
N LEU A 622 -5.38 0.49 26.76
CA LEU A 622 -3.97 0.28 27.06
C LEU A 622 -3.59 -1.16 26.78
N THR A 623 -2.53 -1.36 25.99
CA THR A 623 -1.99 -2.65 25.60
C THR A 623 -0.70 -2.99 26.33
N GLU A 624 0.02 -1.95 26.76
CA GLU A 624 1.30 -2.04 27.46
C GLU A 624 1.36 -1.03 28.60
N LEU A 625 1.72 -1.51 29.79
CA LEU A 625 1.89 -0.73 31.02
C LEU A 625 3.25 -1.04 31.65
N GLN A 626 4.17 -0.08 31.58
CA GLN A 626 5.53 -0.20 32.08
C GLN A 626 5.77 0.81 33.22
N LEU A 627 5.72 0.34 34.47
CA LEU A 627 5.94 1.12 35.69
C LEU A 627 7.17 0.64 36.49
N GLY A 628 7.99 -0.24 35.89
CA GLY A 628 9.15 -0.84 36.54
C GLY A 628 10.20 0.17 37.00
N ASP A 629 11.15 -0.25 37.84
CA ASP A 629 12.32 0.54 38.25
C ASP A 629 11.95 1.96 38.74
N ASN A 630 11.16 2.01 39.81
CA ASN A 630 10.67 3.22 40.45
C ASN A 630 10.63 3.03 41.99
N ALA A 631 10.12 4.02 42.73
CA ALA A 631 9.91 3.96 44.18
C ALA A 631 8.42 3.87 44.55
N LEU A 632 7.58 3.26 43.71
CA LEU A 632 6.15 3.09 43.95
C LEU A 632 5.92 2.14 45.13
N SER A 633 4.91 2.41 45.93
CA SER A 633 4.61 1.74 47.20
C SER A 633 3.10 1.43 47.32
N GLY A 634 2.70 0.84 48.44
CA GLY A 634 1.31 0.38 48.63
C GLY A 634 1.05 -0.95 47.93
N GLN A 635 -0.23 -1.25 47.68
CA GLN A 635 -0.66 -2.51 47.07
C GLN A 635 -0.85 -2.37 45.55
N ILE A 636 -0.80 -3.48 44.83
CA ILE A 636 -1.23 -3.53 43.43
C ILE A 636 -2.77 -3.38 43.41
N PRO A 637 -3.35 -2.38 42.72
CA PRO A 637 -4.80 -2.20 42.70
C PRO A 637 -5.51 -3.36 41.96
N PRO A 638 -6.52 -4.01 42.55
CA PRO A 638 -7.31 -5.04 41.86
C PRO A 638 -8.03 -4.51 40.62
N GLU A 639 -8.32 -3.21 40.57
CA GLU A 639 -8.96 -2.54 39.44
C GLU A 639 -8.15 -2.66 38.15
N LEU A 640 -6.82 -2.86 38.21
CA LEU A 640 -6.01 -3.10 37.00
C LEU A 640 -6.49 -4.33 36.21
N GLY A 641 -7.13 -5.30 36.87
CA GLY A 641 -7.78 -6.44 36.21
C GLY A 641 -8.93 -6.06 35.26
N ALA A 642 -9.42 -4.82 35.31
CA ALA A 642 -10.46 -4.34 34.38
C ALA A 642 -9.91 -3.97 32.99
N MET A 643 -8.60 -3.79 32.83
CA MET A 643 -7.95 -3.33 31.59
C MET A 643 -7.80 -4.47 30.56
N ARG A 644 -8.90 -5.01 30.04
CA ARG A 644 -8.91 -6.21 29.17
C ARG A 644 -8.12 -6.08 27.86
N SER A 645 -7.78 -4.87 27.45
CA SER A 645 -6.93 -4.62 26.27
C SER A 645 -5.44 -4.77 26.58
N LEU A 646 -5.04 -4.91 27.85
CA LEU A 646 -3.66 -5.10 28.26
C LEU A 646 -3.22 -6.52 27.89
N GLN A 647 -2.30 -6.59 26.94
CA GLN A 647 -1.96 -7.83 26.24
C GLN A 647 -0.48 -8.01 26.06
N ILE A 648 0.26 -6.92 25.84
CA ILE A 648 1.70 -6.97 25.62
C ILE A 648 2.38 -7.19 26.97
N ALA A 649 2.39 -6.16 27.82
CA ALA A 649 3.15 -6.23 29.06
C ALA A 649 2.50 -5.49 30.23
N LEU A 650 2.67 -6.07 31.41
CA LEU A 650 2.50 -5.42 32.71
C LEU A 650 3.82 -5.53 33.47
N ASN A 651 4.55 -4.43 33.55
CA ASN A 651 5.80 -4.36 34.29
C ASN A 651 5.66 -3.44 35.50
N LEU A 652 5.74 -4.03 36.68
CA LEU A 652 5.73 -3.42 38.00
C LEU A 652 7.01 -3.75 38.79
N SER A 653 8.04 -4.27 38.09
CA SER A 653 9.27 -4.76 38.71
C SER A 653 10.06 -3.65 39.41
N CYS A 654 11.00 -4.02 40.28
CA CYS A 654 11.93 -3.09 40.93
C CYS A 654 11.22 -1.87 41.56
N ASN A 655 10.25 -2.13 42.43
CA ASN A 655 9.51 -1.11 43.17
C ASN A 655 9.44 -1.47 44.66
N ASN A 656 8.71 -0.68 45.44
CA ASN A 656 8.46 -0.89 46.87
C ASN A 656 7.02 -1.37 47.14
N LEU A 657 6.39 -2.07 46.18
CA LEU A 657 5.02 -2.58 46.29
C LEU A 657 4.94 -3.69 47.33
N SER A 658 3.83 -3.75 48.05
CA SER A 658 3.62 -4.63 49.21
C SER A 658 2.20 -5.20 49.23
N GLY A 659 1.93 -6.16 50.12
CA GLY A 659 0.65 -6.86 50.16
C GLY A 659 0.58 -8.03 49.19
N GLU A 660 -0.64 -8.50 48.91
CA GLU A 660 -0.88 -9.69 48.06
C GLU A 660 -0.99 -9.34 46.57
N ILE A 661 -0.74 -10.33 45.71
CA ILE A 661 -1.01 -10.21 44.27
C ILE A 661 -2.53 -10.35 44.04
N PRO A 662 -3.22 -9.33 43.46
CA PRO A 662 -4.67 -9.38 43.32
C PRO A 662 -5.13 -10.48 42.36
N ALA A 663 -6.07 -11.31 42.81
CA ALA A 663 -6.67 -12.36 41.99
C ALA A 663 -7.42 -11.81 40.76
N ASP A 664 -7.88 -10.55 40.79
CA ASP A 664 -8.56 -9.88 39.68
C ASP A 664 -7.68 -9.71 38.43
N LEU A 665 -6.35 -9.71 38.56
CA LEU A 665 -5.42 -9.68 37.42
C LEU A 665 -5.64 -10.89 36.49
N GLN A 666 -6.22 -11.98 36.99
CA GLN A 666 -6.60 -13.14 36.19
C GLN A 666 -7.47 -12.77 34.97
N LYS A 667 -8.26 -11.70 35.07
CA LYS A 667 -9.11 -11.21 33.98
C LYS A 667 -8.32 -10.73 32.75
N LEU A 668 -7.03 -10.45 32.90
CA LEU A 668 -6.10 -10.08 31.83
C LEU A 668 -5.56 -11.33 31.12
N SER A 669 -6.44 -12.18 30.63
CA SER A 669 -6.08 -13.52 30.12
C SER A 669 -5.24 -13.52 28.84
N LEU A 670 -5.18 -12.39 28.15
CA LEU A 670 -4.42 -12.19 26.91
C LEU A 670 -3.02 -11.62 27.15
N LEU A 671 -2.61 -11.41 28.40
CA LEU A 671 -1.33 -10.80 28.76
C LEU A 671 -0.15 -11.75 28.51
N GLU A 672 0.87 -11.27 27.80
CA GLU A 672 2.06 -12.04 27.42
C GLU A 672 3.20 -11.91 28.44
N TYR A 673 3.52 -10.69 28.87
CA TYR A 673 4.65 -10.42 29.76
C TYR A 673 4.19 -9.80 31.08
N VAL A 674 4.55 -10.44 32.18
CA VAL A 674 4.26 -9.94 33.53
C VAL A 674 5.57 -9.92 34.32
N HIS A 675 5.99 -8.72 34.69
CA HIS A 675 7.21 -8.45 35.46
C HIS A 675 6.82 -7.79 36.78
N ILE A 676 7.02 -8.47 37.91
CA ILE A 676 6.69 -8.00 39.26
C ILE A 676 7.83 -8.33 40.23
N GLU A 677 9.00 -8.70 39.71
CA GLU A 677 10.18 -9.03 40.48
C GLU A 677 10.70 -7.87 41.33
N LYS A 678 11.46 -8.17 42.38
CA LYS A 678 12.11 -7.19 43.27
C LYS A 678 11.11 -6.18 43.85
N ASN A 679 10.11 -6.69 44.54
CA ASN A 679 9.15 -5.92 45.34
C ASN A 679 9.09 -6.47 46.78
N LYS A 680 8.16 -5.98 47.59
CA LYS A 680 7.87 -6.46 48.96
C LYS A 680 6.53 -7.20 49.02
N LEU A 681 6.16 -7.87 47.94
CA LEU A 681 4.89 -8.61 47.87
C LEU A 681 4.96 -9.86 48.75
N SER A 682 3.82 -10.25 49.29
CA SER A 682 3.66 -11.36 50.24
C SER A 682 2.39 -12.16 49.93
N GLY A 683 2.19 -13.29 50.58
CA GLY A 683 1.03 -14.15 50.34
C GLY A 683 1.24 -15.11 49.16
N GLU A 684 0.15 -15.71 48.69
CA GLU A 684 0.20 -16.74 47.64
C GLU A 684 0.05 -16.16 46.24
N ILE A 685 0.61 -16.86 45.24
CA ILE A 685 0.28 -16.59 43.83
C ILE A 685 -1.15 -17.09 43.58
N PRO A 686 -2.10 -16.24 43.13
CA PRO A 686 -3.48 -16.65 42.97
C PRO A 686 -3.65 -17.88 42.07
N ALA A 687 -4.21 -18.96 42.59
CA ALA A 687 -4.41 -20.22 41.85
C ALA A 687 -5.21 -20.02 40.54
N LYS A 688 -6.04 -18.99 40.47
CA LYS A 688 -6.80 -18.63 39.27
C LYS A 688 -5.89 -18.28 38.07
N PHE A 689 -4.63 -17.88 38.29
CA PHE A 689 -3.68 -17.55 37.21
C PHE A 689 -3.32 -18.76 36.35
N ALA A 690 -3.58 -19.99 36.82
CA ALA A 690 -3.47 -21.19 36.01
C ALA A 690 -4.29 -21.12 34.69
N SER A 691 -5.33 -20.27 34.63
CA SER A 691 -6.14 -20.06 33.44
C SER A 691 -5.57 -19.06 32.42
N TRP A 692 -4.40 -18.47 32.66
CA TRP A 692 -3.76 -17.57 31.69
C TRP A 692 -3.22 -18.35 30.50
N THR A 693 -3.75 -18.06 29.32
CA THR A 693 -3.48 -18.83 28.09
C THR A 693 -2.39 -18.22 27.22
N SER A 694 -2.17 -16.90 27.31
CA SER A 694 -1.22 -16.17 26.44
C SER A 694 0.13 -15.87 27.08
N LEU A 695 0.30 -16.22 28.35
CA LEU A 695 1.45 -15.80 29.16
C LEU A 695 2.75 -16.46 28.65
N VAL A 696 3.73 -15.62 28.32
CA VAL A 696 5.08 -15.98 27.89
C VAL A 696 6.03 -15.93 29.09
N VAL A 697 5.97 -14.83 29.86
CA VAL A 697 6.83 -14.58 31.02
C VAL A 697 5.99 -14.12 32.20
N PHE A 698 6.23 -14.72 33.37
CA PHE A 698 5.69 -14.29 34.65
C PHE A 698 6.80 -14.24 35.68
N ASN A 699 7.51 -13.12 35.75
CA ASN A 699 8.62 -12.94 36.67
C ASN A 699 8.13 -12.33 38.00
N VAL A 700 8.26 -13.09 39.08
CA VAL A 700 7.92 -12.70 40.45
C VAL A 700 9.11 -12.87 41.41
N SER A 701 10.31 -13.02 40.85
CA SER A 701 11.52 -13.28 41.64
C SER A 701 11.80 -12.17 42.66
N TYR A 702 12.50 -12.51 43.75
CA TYR A 702 12.88 -11.59 44.82
C TYR A 702 11.68 -10.85 45.43
N ASN A 703 10.72 -11.60 45.96
CA ASN A 703 9.59 -11.14 46.76
C ASN A 703 9.49 -11.99 48.05
N GLY A 704 8.44 -11.79 48.85
CA GLY A 704 8.11 -12.61 50.02
C GLY A 704 6.94 -13.58 49.78
N LEU A 705 6.82 -14.13 48.57
CA LEU A 705 5.69 -15.00 48.20
C LEU A 705 5.85 -16.40 48.82
N VAL A 706 4.70 -17.01 49.14
CA VAL A 706 4.60 -18.33 49.76
C VAL A 706 3.59 -19.21 49.03
N GLY A 707 3.57 -20.52 49.32
CA GLY A 707 2.57 -21.44 48.78
C GLY A 707 2.93 -22.03 47.42
N ALA A 708 1.94 -22.66 46.77
CA ALA A 708 2.18 -23.38 45.52
C ALA A 708 2.19 -22.45 44.30
N VAL A 709 3.12 -22.66 43.37
CA VAL A 709 3.04 -22.08 42.02
C VAL A 709 1.81 -22.68 41.31
N PRO A 710 0.96 -21.88 40.63
CA PRO A 710 -0.23 -22.39 39.94
C PRO A 710 0.13 -23.50 38.95
N SER A 711 -0.50 -24.67 39.09
CA SER A 711 -0.23 -25.81 38.20
C SER A 711 -0.97 -25.64 36.87
N SER A 712 -0.23 -25.25 35.84
CA SER A 712 -0.66 -25.29 34.44
C SER A 712 0.55 -25.57 33.53
N PRO A 713 0.34 -26.08 32.29
CA PRO A 713 1.44 -26.32 31.36
C PRO A 713 2.30 -25.08 31.10
N THR A 714 1.72 -23.88 31.19
CA THR A 714 2.44 -22.62 31.03
C THR A 714 3.44 -22.41 32.16
N PHE A 715 2.99 -22.47 33.42
CA PHE A 715 3.85 -22.25 34.60
C PHE A 715 4.88 -23.36 34.77
N GLU A 716 4.54 -24.63 34.47
CA GLU A 716 5.48 -25.75 34.60
C GLU A 716 6.67 -25.69 33.62
N LYS A 717 6.52 -24.99 32.49
CA LYS A 717 7.58 -24.78 31.49
C LYS A 717 8.38 -23.49 31.72
N MET A 718 7.91 -22.62 32.60
CA MET A 718 8.59 -21.34 32.84
C MET A 718 9.94 -21.56 33.51
N ASP A 719 10.90 -20.72 33.13
CA ASP A 719 12.23 -20.76 33.71
C ASP A 719 12.17 -20.49 35.22
N VAL A 720 12.85 -21.34 36.01
CA VAL A 720 12.89 -21.25 37.48
C VAL A 720 13.40 -19.91 37.99
N THR A 721 14.21 -19.20 37.20
CA THR A 721 14.71 -17.86 37.52
C THR A 721 13.58 -16.85 37.73
N ASN A 722 12.41 -17.05 37.14
CA ASN A 722 11.23 -16.21 37.33
C ASN A 722 10.64 -16.28 38.76
N PHE A 723 11.03 -17.27 39.57
CA PHE A 723 10.46 -17.51 40.91
C PHE A 723 11.50 -17.44 42.04
N VAL A 724 12.80 -17.37 41.71
CA VAL A 724 13.92 -17.34 42.67
C VAL A 724 13.78 -16.20 43.68
N GLY A 725 14.29 -16.41 44.90
CA GLY A 725 14.27 -15.39 45.95
C GLY A 725 12.93 -15.27 46.69
N ASN A 726 12.03 -16.25 46.51
CA ASN A 726 10.82 -16.44 47.30
C ASN A 726 10.90 -17.78 48.05
N ASP A 727 11.43 -17.78 49.27
CA ASP A 727 11.78 -19.02 49.99
C ASP A 727 10.56 -19.88 50.36
N GLY A 728 9.36 -19.30 50.40
CA GLY A 728 8.13 -20.01 50.72
C GLY A 728 7.40 -20.63 49.53
N LEU A 729 7.89 -20.47 48.29
CA LEU A 729 7.26 -21.05 47.10
C LEU A 729 7.64 -22.53 46.91
N CYS A 730 6.66 -23.32 46.47
CA CYS A 730 6.82 -24.74 46.16
C CYS A 730 6.02 -25.14 44.92
N GLY A 731 6.25 -26.34 44.39
CA GLY A 731 5.59 -26.87 43.19
C GLY A 731 6.35 -26.55 41.91
N LYS A 732 6.09 -27.33 40.84
CA LYS A 732 6.76 -27.14 39.54
C LYS A 732 6.54 -25.72 39.02
N PRO A 733 7.56 -25.05 38.45
CA PRO A 733 8.84 -25.59 38.00
C PRO A 733 9.94 -25.65 39.08
N LEU A 734 9.65 -25.22 40.32
CA LEU A 734 10.63 -25.22 41.41
C LEU A 734 10.98 -26.65 41.85
N PRO A 735 12.22 -26.89 42.32
CA PRO A 735 12.63 -28.20 42.83
C PRO A 735 11.96 -28.56 44.17
N THR A 736 11.41 -27.58 44.88
CA THR A 736 10.77 -27.75 46.20
C THR A 736 9.36 -28.33 46.04
N SER A 737 9.11 -29.53 46.56
CA SER A 737 7.78 -30.16 46.56
C SER A 737 6.86 -29.57 47.64
N CYS A 738 5.61 -29.23 47.29
CA CYS A 738 4.62 -28.81 48.28
C CYS A 738 4.19 -30.00 49.15
N ALA A 739 4.69 -30.08 50.38
CA ALA A 739 4.21 -31.05 51.36
C ALA A 739 2.86 -30.61 51.92
N THR A 740 1.88 -31.52 51.96
CA THR A 740 0.61 -31.29 52.63
C THR A 740 0.81 -31.42 54.14
N ASN A 741 0.43 -30.36 54.87
CA ASN A 741 0.38 -30.25 56.33
C ASN A 741 1.70 -30.39 57.09
N HIS A 742 2.31 -29.26 57.43
CA HIS A 742 2.80 -29.08 58.79
C HIS A 742 2.23 -27.78 59.36
N SER A 743 1.37 -27.95 60.36
CA SER A 743 1.12 -26.96 61.39
C SER A 743 2.46 -26.42 61.88
N PHE A 744 2.62 -25.09 61.87
CA PHE A 744 3.64 -24.43 62.68
C PHE A 744 3.40 -24.81 64.15
N THR A 745 4.12 -25.82 64.64
CA THR A 745 4.33 -26.01 66.07
C THR A 745 5.51 -25.15 66.45
N ASP A 746 5.19 -24.14 67.25
CA ASP A 746 6.09 -23.31 68.02
C ASP A 746 6.89 -24.20 68.97
N GLU A 747 8.10 -24.62 68.57
CA GLU A 747 9.10 -25.16 69.51
C GLU A 747 10.24 -24.16 69.66
N ARG A 748 10.08 -23.34 70.71
CA ARG A 748 11.20 -22.78 71.44
C ARG A 748 12.05 -23.95 71.92
N ASP A 749 13.30 -23.98 71.51
CA ASP A 749 14.33 -24.56 72.36
C ASP A 749 15.50 -23.60 72.53
N ASN A 750 15.58 -23.10 73.76
CA ASN A 750 16.68 -22.33 74.28
C ASN A 750 17.85 -23.29 74.54
N SER A 751 18.93 -23.17 73.78
CA SER A 751 20.25 -23.36 74.40
C SER A 751 21.26 -22.40 73.79
N SER A 752 21.69 -21.48 74.64
CA SER A 752 22.83 -20.61 74.48
C SER A 752 24.11 -21.42 74.23
N ASN A 753 24.89 -21.05 73.21
CA ASN A 753 26.30 -20.77 73.42
C ASN A 753 26.92 -19.99 72.25
N GLN A 754 27.69 -18.98 72.67
CA GLN A 754 28.50 -18.08 71.84
C GLN A 754 29.52 -18.86 70.99
N HIS A 755 29.77 -18.42 69.76
CA HIS A 755 31.14 -18.33 69.25
C HIS A 755 31.29 -17.21 68.21
N ARG A 756 32.31 -16.39 68.45
CA ARG A 756 32.77 -15.26 67.64
C ARG A 756 33.31 -15.71 66.29
N PHE A 757 33.10 -14.87 65.28
CA PHE A 757 33.74 -14.92 63.97
C PHE A 757 35.27 -14.76 64.08
N ASN A 758 36.01 -15.60 63.36
CA ASN A 758 37.34 -15.28 62.86
C ASN A 758 37.48 -15.79 61.42
N LEU A 759 37.85 -14.86 60.53
CA LEU A 759 38.15 -15.05 59.11
C LEU A 759 39.38 -15.97 58.93
N SER A 760 39.32 -16.86 57.93
CA SER A 760 40.51 -17.55 57.42
C SER A 760 40.87 -17.04 56.02
N ALA A 761 42.16 -17.08 55.71
CA ALA A 761 42.85 -16.39 54.60
C ALA A 761 42.42 -16.78 53.16
N GLY A 762 41.38 -17.59 52.98
CA GLY A 762 40.88 -18.00 51.66
C GLY A 762 40.10 -16.91 50.92
N THR A 763 39.45 -15.99 51.63
CA THR A 763 38.57 -14.98 51.01
C THR A 763 39.33 -13.82 50.37
N ILE A 764 40.57 -13.56 50.79
CA ILE A 764 41.39 -12.45 50.25
C ILE A 764 42.02 -12.82 48.89
N ILE A 765 42.28 -14.11 48.64
CA ILE A 765 42.91 -14.59 47.39
C ILE A 765 41.91 -14.57 46.22
N LEU A 766 40.64 -14.88 46.47
CA LEU A 766 39.57 -14.90 45.45
C LEU A 766 39.15 -13.51 44.95
N VAL A 767 39.23 -12.49 45.80
CA VAL A 767 38.87 -11.11 45.42
C VAL A 767 39.98 -10.46 44.57
N ILE A 768 41.24 -10.84 44.77
CA ILE A 768 42.38 -10.29 44.01
C ILE A 768 42.50 -10.95 42.62
N SER A 769 42.13 -12.23 42.47
CA SER A 769 42.13 -12.92 41.17
C SER A 769 41.05 -12.42 40.21
N ALA A 770 39.90 -11.98 40.73
CA ALA A 770 38.79 -11.46 39.93
C ALA A 770 39.07 -10.06 39.35
N LEU A 771 39.83 -9.22 40.08
CA LEU A 771 40.17 -7.86 39.65
C LEU A 771 41.25 -7.83 38.55
N ILE A 772 42.20 -8.77 38.57
CA ILE A 772 43.26 -8.85 37.55
C ILE A 772 42.74 -9.46 36.24
N GLY A 773 41.85 -10.47 36.33
CA GLY A 773 41.24 -11.12 35.16
C GLY A 773 40.36 -10.20 34.32
N GLY A 774 39.61 -9.29 34.96
CA GLY A 774 38.75 -8.32 34.26
C GLY A 774 39.53 -7.31 33.42
N THR A 775 40.71 -6.88 33.88
CA THR A 775 41.53 -5.89 33.16
C THR A 775 42.24 -6.45 31.92
N VAL A 776 42.55 -7.76 31.91
CA VAL A 776 43.23 -8.43 30.78
C VAL A 776 42.25 -8.75 29.65
N ILE A 777 41.00 -9.08 29.98
CA ILE A 777 39.95 -9.40 29.00
C ILE A 777 39.51 -8.15 28.22
N MET A 778 39.43 -6.99 28.87
CA MET A 778 39.09 -5.72 28.21
C MET A 778 40.20 -5.23 27.25
N ALA A 779 41.47 -5.51 27.55
CA ALA A 779 42.59 -5.18 26.66
C ALA A 779 42.67 -6.09 25.43
N ILE A 780 42.30 -7.37 25.57
CA ILE A 780 42.25 -8.34 24.46
C ILE A 780 41.11 -8.00 23.49
N ILE A 781 39.94 -7.60 24.00
CA ILE A 781 38.79 -7.17 23.18
C ILE A 781 39.11 -5.89 22.39
N ALA A 782 39.79 -4.92 23.03
CA ALA A 782 40.24 -3.69 22.36
C ALA A 782 41.31 -3.94 21.28
N SER A 783 42.20 -4.92 21.48
CA SER A 783 43.22 -5.31 20.49
C SER A 783 42.64 -6.12 19.32
N TRP A 784 41.56 -6.88 19.56
CA TRP A 784 40.84 -7.64 18.54
C TRP A 784 40.08 -6.73 17.56
N TRP A 785 39.58 -5.58 18.03
CA TRP A 785 38.95 -4.56 17.17
C TRP A 785 39.95 -3.82 16.26
N TYR A 786 41.25 -3.83 16.58
CA TYR A 786 42.26 -3.04 15.85
C TYR A 786 43.00 -3.81 14.74
N THR A 787 42.69 -5.09 14.49
CA THR A 787 43.51 -5.95 13.60
C THR A 787 42.75 -6.66 12.47
N LYS A 788 41.84 -5.96 11.76
CA LYS A 788 41.54 -6.13 10.29
C LYS A 788 41.04 -7.54 9.79
N PRO A 789 40.75 -7.77 8.48
CA PRO A 789 40.20 -6.96 7.37
C PRO A 789 39.06 -7.67 6.55
N TRP A 790 38.46 -6.96 5.58
CA TRP A 790 37.60 -7.46 4.48
C TRP A 790 38.22 -8.59 3.60
N TYR A 791 37.41 -9.49 3.00
CA TYR A 791 37.41 -9.90 1.55
C TYR A 791 36.40 -11.05 1.18
N THR A 792 35.49 -10.74 0.23
CA THR A 792 34.92 -11.46 -0.97
C THR A 792 34.58 -12.98 -1.08
N LYS A 793 33.36 -13.23 -1.67
CA LYS A 793 32.78 -14.29 -2.58
C LYS A 793 33.74 -15.30 -3.29
N PRO A 794 33.33 -16.46 -3.94
CA PRO A 794 32.07 -16.73 -4.71
C PRO A 794 31.57 -18.24 -4.82
N SER A 795 30.62 -18.47 -5.75
CA SER A 795 30.39 -19.67 -6.63
C SER A 795 29.25 -20.66 -6.24
N THR A 796 28.10 -20.65 -6.96
CA THR A 796 27.67 -21.37 -8.21
C THR A 796 27.17 -22.81 -7.99
N GLN A 797 25.95 -23.13 -8.44
CA GLN A 797 25.67 -24.28 -9.33
C GLN A 797 24.22 -24.21 -9.89
N GLU A 798 24.11 -24.52 -11.18
CA GLU A 798 22.97 -24.45 -12.11
C GLU A 798 22.12 -25.75 -12.20
N PHE A 799 21.09 -25.72 -13.08
CA PHE A 799 20.43 -26.81 -13.86
C PHE A 799 19.32 -27.65 -13.15
N VAL A 800 18.16 -28.05 -13.73
CA VAL A 800 17.70 -28.38 -15.10
C VAL A 800 16.16 -28.22 -15.28
N ASP A 801 15.71 -27.87 -16.49
CA ASP A 801 14.33 -27.92 -17.07
C ASP A 801 13.76 -29.35 -17.28
N VAL A 802 12.44 -29.57 -17.09
CA VAL A 802 11.67 -30.57 -17.87
C VAL A 802 10.23 -30.08 -18.15
N ASP A 803 9.84 -30.33 -19.39
CA ASP A 803 8.73 -29.83 -20.20
C ASP A 803 7.27 -30.02 -19.74
N LYS A 804 6.47 -29.13 -20.37
CA LYS A 804 5.10 -29.25 -20.86
C LYS A 804 4.60 -30.69 -21.10
N GLU A 805 3.51 -31.06 -20.43
CA GLU A 805 2.34 -31.75 -21.02
C GLU A 805 1.30 -32.00 -19.93
N GLU A 806 0.33 -31.10 -19.76
CA GLU A 806 -1.06 -31.49 -19.54
C GLU A 806 -1.96 -30.28 -19.74
N SER A 807 -2.51 -30.21 -20.94
CA SER A 807 -3.62 -29.33 -21.28
C SER A 807 -4.91 -30.14 -21.22
N ARG A 808 -6.01 -29.46 -20.88
CA ARG A 808 -7.41 -29.85 -21.10
C ARG A 808 -8.03 -30.79 -20.07
N ARG A 809 -8.81 -30.21 -19.15
CA ARG A 809 -10.24 -30.54 -18.93
C ARG A 809 -10.88 -29.58 -17.92
N LEU A 810 -12.18 -29.32 -18.17
CA LEU A 810 -13.21 -28.72 -17.30
C LEU A 810 -13.45 -27.21 -17.43
N SER A 811 -14.39 -26.93 -18.35
CA SER A 811 -15.30 -25.78 -18.34
C SER A 811 -16.39 -26.02 -17.29
N GLY A 812 -16.61 -25.02 -16.44
CA GLY A 812 -17.59 -24.97 -15.37
C GLY A 812 -17.27 -23.73 -14.53
N SER A 813 -18.28 -22.96 -14.13
CA SER A 813 -18.15 -21.64 -13.48
C SER A 813 -17.57 -21.69 -12.06
N ASP A 814 -16.32 -22.15 -11.96
CA ASP A 814 -15.52 -22.29 -10.75
C ASP A 814 -14.09 -21.85 -11.09
N HIS A 815 -13.65 -20.73 -10.54
CA HIS A 815 -12.28 -20.25 -10.74
C HIS A 815 -11.34 -21.04 -9.81
N SER A 816 -10.55 -21.94 -10.38
CA SER A 816 -9.48 -22.64 -9.65
C SER A 816 -8.17 -22.49 -10.39
N PHE A 817 -7.12 -22.09 -9.66
CA PHE A 817 -5.76 -21.96 -10.17
C PHE A 817 -4.83 -22.79 -9.28
N PHE A 818 -4.23 -23.83 -9.86
CA PHE A 818 -3.21 -24.64 -9.21
C PHE A 818 -2.00 -24.76 -10.14
N PRO A 819 -0.76 -24.76 -9.61
CA PRO A 819 0.45 -24.65 -10.41
C PRO A 819 0.86 -25.98 -11.05
N LYS A 820 0.11 -27.07 -10.83
CA LYS A 820 0.36 -28.41 -11.39
C LYS A 820 -0.94 -29.08 -11.89
N PRO A 821 -0.90 -29.80 -13.03
CA PRO A 821 -1.96 -30.70 -13.45
C PRO A 821 -2.26 -31.78 -12.39
N GLY A 822 -3.54 -32.12 -12.19
CA GLY A 822 -3.98 -33.14 -11.21
C GLY A 822 -4.52 -32.60 -9.87
N PHE A 823 -4.44 -31.29 -9.62
CA PHE A 823 -5.04 -30.65 -8.45
C PHE A 823 -6.47 -30.18 -8.79
N THR A 824 -7.47 -30.93 -8.34
CA THR A 824 -8.89 -30.59 -8.43
C THR A 824 -9.46 -30.32 -7.04
N PHE A 825 -10.61 -29.64 -6.95
CA PHE A 825 -11.33 -29.48 -5.67
C PHE A 825 -11.57 -30.84 -5.00
N GLN A 826 -12.02 -31.84 -5.77
CA GLN A 826 -12.26 -33.19 -5.26
C GLN A 826 -10.97 -33.85 -4.71
N SER A 827 -9.83 -33.70 -5.39
CA SER A 827 -8.57 -34.26 -4.87
C SER A 827 -8.13 -33.61 -3.56
N ILE A 828 -8.48 -32.34 -3.31
CA ILE A 828 -8.20 -31.65 -2.05
C ILE A 828 -9.13 -32.16 -0.94
N VAL A 829 -10.40 -32.36 -1.26
CA VAL A 829 -11.39 -32.98 -0.35
C VAL A 829 -10.90 -34.37 0.06
N ASP A 830 -10.48 -35.19 -0.91
CA ASP A 830 -9.98 -36.55 -0.64
C ASP A 830 -8.66 -36.52 0.15
N ALA A 831 -7.72 -35.62 -0.19
CA ALA A 831 -6.43 -35.49 0.47
C ALA A 831 -6.51 -34.92 1.90
N THR A 832 -7.62 -34.27 2.25
CA THR A 832 -7.93 -33.77 3.60
C THR A 832 -8.84 -34.72 4.38
N ASP A 833 -9.16 -35.90 3.82
CA ASP A 833 -10.13 -36.87 4.36
C ASP A 833 -11.50 -36.22 4.61
N ASN A 834 -12.06 -35.61 3.56
CA ASN A 834 -13.31 -34.83 3.62
C ASN A 834 -13.31 -33.72 4.68
N PHE A 835 -12.18 -33.01 4.83
CA PHE A 835 -11.99 -31.99 5.89
C PHE A 835 -12.23 -32.54 7.31
N ALA A 836 -11.82 -33.77 7.59
CA ALA A 836 -11.92 -34.38 8.91
C ALA A 836 -11.14 -33.59 9.99
N GLU A 837 -11.62 -33.63 11.23
CA GLU A 837 -10.95 -33.01 12.40
C GLU A 837 -9.51 -33.49 12.58
N SER A 838 -9.23 -34.76 12.26
CA SER A 838 -7.87 -35.34 12.33
C SER A 838 -6.87 -34.70 11.38
N SER A 839 -7.35 -33.98 10.36
CA SER A 839 -6.54 -33.27 9.36
C SER A 839 -6.36 -31.80 9.71
N VAL A 840 -6.96 -31.28 10.79
CA VAL A 840 -6.87 -29.86 11.16
C VAL A 840 -5.48 -29.52 11.69
N LEU A 841 -4.85 -28.50 11.10
CA LEU A 841 -3.59 -27.91 11.56
C LEU A 841 -3.82 -26.70 12.47
N GLY A 842 -4.91 -25.96 12.28
CA GLY A 842 -5.23 -24.78 13.09
C GLY A 842 -6.54 -24.10 12.71
N ARG A 843 -7.09 -23.29 13.63
CA ARG A 843 -8.34 -22.51 13.44
C ARG A 843 -8.08 -21.03 13.72
N GLY A 844 -8.49 -20.17 12.80
CA GLY A 844 -8.36 -18.72 12.90
C GLY A 844 -9.69 -17.98 12.70
N ALA A 845 -9.66 -16.66 12.85
CA ALA A 845 -10.83 -15.79 12.63
C ALA A 845 -11.39 -15.89 11.20
N CYS A 846 -10.50 -16.04 10.21
CA CYS A 846 -10.82 -16.09 8.79
C CYS A 846 -11.18 -17.49 8.27
N GLY A 847 -10.81 -18.58 8.96
CA GLY A 847 -11.02 -19.95 8.45
C GLY A 847 -10.32 -21.06 9.23
N THR A 848 -10.38 -22.29 8.72
CA THR A 848 -9.71 -23.48 9.27
C THR A 848 -8.65 -24.00 8.29
N VAL A 849 -7.46 -24.35 8.78
CA VAL A 849 -6.36 -24.89 7.96
C VAL A 849 -6.26 -26.39 8.15
N TYR A 850 -6.18 -27.14 7.05
CA TYR A 850 -6.11 -28.59 7.00
C TYR A 850 -4.80 -29.05 6.36
N LYS A 851 -4.29 -30.18 6.82
CA LYS A 851 -3.19 -30.92 6.18
C LYS A 851 -3.76 -31.74 5.04
N ALA A 852 -3.29 -31.50 3.83
CA ALA A 852 -3.62 -32.29 2.65
C ALA A 852 -2.44 -33.16 2.25
N LYS A 853 -2.61 -34.49 2.27
CA LYS A 853 -1.60 -35.45 1.78
C LYS A 853 -2.02 -35.99 0.43
N ILE A 854 -1.32 -35.59 -0.62
CA ILE A 854 -1.68 -35.96 -1.99
C ILE A 854 -0.96 -37.25 -2.39
N PRO A 855 -1.62 -38.17 -3.13
CA PRO A 855 -0.97 -39.34 -3.70
C PRO A 855 0.17 -38.91 -4.64
N GLY A 856 1.42 -39.17 -4.26
CA GLY A 856 2.61 -38.69 -4.98
C GLY A 856 3.68 -38.02 -4.12
N GLY A 857 3.44 -37.86 -2.81
CA GLY A 857 4.48 -37.56 -1.81
C GLY A 857 4.53 -36.11 -1.30
N ASN A 858 3.85 -35.18 -1.95
CA ASN A 858 3.83 -33.78 -1.50
C ASN A 858 2.69 -33.53 -0.50
N THR A 859 3.03 -32.86 0.60
CA THR A 859 2.08 -32.43 1.63
C THR A 859 1.84 -30.93 1.49
N PHE A 860 0.59 -30.49 1.62
CA PHE A 860 0.19 -29.10 1.52
C PHE A 860 -0.65 -28.66 2.72
N ALA A 861 -0.71 -27.35 2.96
CA ALA A 861 -1.66 -26.75 3.89
C ALA A 861 -2.81 -26.12 3.11
N VAL A 862 -4.05 -26.46 3.45
CA VAL A 862 -5.27 -26.01 2.77
C VAL A 862 -6.10 -25.18 3.74
N LYS A 863 -6.25 -23.88 3.48
CA LYS A 863 -7.08 -22.98 4.29
C LYS A 863 -8.48 -22.89 3.67
N LEU A 864 -9.49 -23.27 4.44
CA LEU A 864 -10.91 -23.14 4.11
C LEU A 864 -11.52 -21.97 4.87
N LEU A 865 -12.01 -20.97 4.15
CA LEU A 865 -12.60 -19.76 4.73
C LEU A 865 -14.12 -19.90 4.93
N LYS A 866 -14.69 -19.16 5.91
CA LYS A 866 -16.13 -19.19 6.25
C LYS A 866 -16.98 -18.48 5.17
N SER A 867 -18.18 -19.00 4.88
CA SER A 867 -19.09 -18.45 3.85
C SER A 867 -19.93 -17.27 4.38
N ASP A 868 -20.11 -16.22 3.55
CA ASP A 868 -20.88 -15.00 3.82
C ASP A 868 -22.31 -15.32 4.32
N GLY A 869 -22.57 -15.03 5.60
CA GLY A 869 -23.88 -15.30 6.19
C GLY A 869 -24.17 -14.63 7.54
N ASP A 870 -23.16 -14.26 8.33
CA ASP A 870 -23.38 -13.52 9.58
C ASP A 870 -22.09 -12.84 10.04
N ILE A 871 -22.22 -11.55 10.46
CA ILE A 871 -21.24 -10.68 11.16
C ILE A 871 -20.48 -9.64 10.29
N SER A 872 -20.81 -8.36 10.58
CA SER A 872 -20.10 -7.08 10.35
C SER A 872 -19.31 -6.84 9.05
N SER A 873 -19.68 -5.75 8.38
CA SER A 873 -19.18 -5.21 7.10
C SER A 873 -17.68 -4.85 7.00
N ASN A 874 -16.85 -5.10 8.02
CA ASN A 874 -15.40 -4.81 8.00
C ASN A 874 -14.52 -6.05 7.72
N LEU A 875 -15.12 -7.24 7.64
CA LEU A 875 -14.43 -8.51 7.31
C LEU A 875 -14.65 -8.94 5.85
N TYR A 876 -15.13 -8.03 5.00
CA TYR A 876 -15.26 -8.29 3.57
C TYR A 876 -13.85 -8.24 2.93
N ASN A 877 -13.43 -9.40 2.40
CA ASN A 877 -12.27 -9.63 1.51
C ASN A 877 -10.96 -10.17 2.09
N SER A 878 -10.96 -10.96 3.19
CA SER A 878 -9.72 -11.65 3.61
C SER A 878 -9.16 -12.60 2.53
N PHE A 879 -10.03 -13.30 1.78
CA PHE A 879 -9.66 -14.16 0.65
C PHE A 879 -8.97 -13.40 -0.49
N ASP A 880 -9.60 -12.33 -0.98
CA ASP A 880 -9.08 -11.54 -2.10
C ASP A 880 -7.83 -10.74 -1.69
N THR A 881 -7.75 -10.31 -0.44
CA THR A 881 -6.56 -9.65 0.12
C THR A 881 -5.38 -10.62 0.15
N GLU A 882 -5.59 -11.81 0.73
CA GLU A 882 -4.55 -12.82 0.84
C GLU A 882 -4.08 -13.30 -0.56
N LEU A 883 -5.01 -13.50 -1.50
CA LEU A 883 -4.71 -13.85 -2.88
C LEU A 883 -3.96 -12.72 -3.64
N SER A 884 -4.41 -11.47 -3.50
CA SER A 884 -3.83 -10.33 -4.21
C SER A 884 -2.48 -9.86 -3.64
N THR A 885 -2.19 -10.19 -2.38
CA THR A 885 -0.91 -9.96 -1.71
C THR A 885 0.06 -11.11 -1.97
N LEU A 886 -0.26 -12.34 -1.52
CA LEU A 886 0.64 -13.49 -1.67
C LEU A 886 0.84 -13.94 -3.12
N GLY A 887 -0.14 -13.70 -3.99
CA GLY A 887 0.00 -13.97 -5.42
C GLY A 887 1.01 -13.08 -6.16
N LYS A 888 1.53 -12.02 -5.50
CA LYS A 888 2.44 -11.03 -6.10
C LYS A 888 3.81 -10.95 -5.43
N ILE A 889 4.02 -11.69 -4.34
CA ILE A 889 5.26 -11.65 -3.56
C ILE A 889 5.92 -13.01 -3.50
N SER A 890 7.25 -13.04 -3.46
CA SER A 890 8.03 -14.27 -3.41
C SER A 890 9.35 -14.01 -2.70
N HIS A 891 9.44 -14.45 -1.46
CA HIS A 891 10.64 -14.32 -0.64
C HIS A 891 10.88 -15.61 0.15
N GLY A 892 12.14 -15.98 0.38
CA GLY A 892 12.51 -17.22 1.06
C GLY A 892 12.21 -17.26 2.57
N ASN A 893 11.54 -16.23 3.09
CA ASN A 893 11.04 -16.12 4.47
C ASN A 893 9.56 -15.70 4.49
N ILE A 894 8.82 -15.96 3.42
CA ILE A 894 7.37 -15.74 3.32
C ILE A 894 6.73 -17.04 2.83
N VAL A 895 5.61 -17.42 3.45
CA VAL A 895 4.90 -18.64 3.10
C VAL A 895 4.40 -18.57 1.66
N ARG A 896 4.79 -19.55 0.84
CA ARG A 896 4.41 -19.62 -0.56
C ARG A 896 2.95 -20.07 -0.74
N LEU A 897 2.18 -19.27 -1.46
CA LEU A 897 0.88 -19.66 -1.98
C LEU A 897 1.06 -20.41 -3.31
N TYR A 898 0.64 -21.68 -3.37
CA TYR A 898 0.68 -22.48 -4.59
C TYR A 898 -0.54 -22.24 -5.47
N GLY A 899 -1.73 -22.07 -4.88
CA GLY A 899 -2.95 -21.92 -5.65
C GLY A 899 -4.18 -21.60 -4.82
N TYR A 900 -5.32 -21.47 -5.49
CA TYR A 900 -6.62 -21.19 -4.87
C TYR A 900 -7.75 -21.88 -5.64
N CYS A 901 -8.88 -22.06 -4.97
CA CYS A 901 -10.10 -22.56 -5.61
C CYS A 901 -11.34 -21.86 -5.04
N TYR A 902 -12.18 -21.42 -5.96
CA TYR A 902 -13.52 -20.94 -5.73
C TYR A 902 -14.52 -21.98 -6.25
N HIS A 903 -15.20 -22.69 -5.35
CA HIS A 903 -16.19 -23.70 -5.73
C HIS A 903 -17.41 -23.66 -4.80
N GLN A 904 -18.60 -23.42 -5.35
CA GLN A 904 -19.90 -23.52 -4.64
C GLN A 904 -19.94 -22.88 -3.22
N LYS A 905 -19.36 -21.68 -3.05
CA LYS A 905 -19.23 -20.92 -1.77
C LYS A 905 -18.17 -21.41 -0.77
N ALA A 906 -17.29 -22.33 -1.16
CA ALA A 906 -16.08 -22.66 -0.42
C ALA A 906 -14.87 -21.94 -1.06
N ASN A 907 -14.25 -21.04 -0.29
CA ASN A 907 -13.03 -20.33 -0.67
C ASN A 907 -11.83 -21.07 -0.09
N LEU A 908 -11.00 -21.66 -0.96
CA LEU A 908 -9.83 -22.46 -0.58
C LEU A 908 -8.53 -21.78 -1.03
N LEU A 909 -7.53 -21.73 -0.14
CA LEU A 909 -6.16 -21.32 -0.43
C LEU A 909 -5.20 -22.49 -0.15
N LEU A 910 -4.30 -22.78 -1.09
CA LEU A 910 -3.34 -23.87 -1.04
C LEU A 910 -1.93 -23.31 -0.81
N TYR A 911 -1.35 -23.57 0.35
CA TYR A 911 -0.02 -23.14 0.74
C TYR A 911 0.97 -24.30 0.75
N GLU A 912 2.25 -23.95 0.75
CA GLU A 912 3.28 -24.86 1.21
C GLU A 912 3.02 -25.33 2.65
N TYR A 913 3.31 -26.61 2.90
CA TYR A 913 3.18 -27.17 4.23
C TYR A 913 4.44 -26.88 5.04
N MET A 914 4.25 -26.39 6.25
CA MET A 914 5.32 -26.10 7.20
C MET A 914 5.38 -27.24 8.23
N PRO A 915 6.29 -28.22 8.06
CA PRO A 915 6.25 -29.47 8.82
C PRO A 915 6.62 -29.32 10.29
N ARG A 916 7.29 -28.22 10.66
CA ARG A 916 7.56 -27.89 12.06
C ARG A 916 6.46 -27.04 12.68
N GLY A 917 5.39 -26.69 11.98
CA GLY A 917 4.31 -25.88 12.54
C GLY A 917 4.75 -24.44 12.81
N SER A 918 4.06 -23.77 13.73
CA SER A 918 4.34 -22.37 14.06
C SER A 918 5.45 -22.21 15.10
N LEU A 919 6.13 -21.06 15.07
CA LEU A 919 7.07 -20.68 16.12
C LEU A 919 6.38 -20.64 17.49
N GLY A 920 5.12 -20.21 17.54
CA GLY A 920 4.30 -20.26 18.75
C GLY A 920 4.23 -21.67 19.35
N GLU A 921 4.01 -22.70 18.54
CA GLU A 921 4.02 -24.09 19.00
C GLU A 921 5.37 -24.50 19.62
N HIS A 922 6.50 -24.09 19.03
CA HIS A 922 7.83 -24.42 19.59
C HIS A 922 8.16 -23.64 20.85
N LEU A 923 7.82 -22.36 20.89
CA LEU A 923 8.02 -21.49 22.05
C LEU A 923 7.17 -21.95 23.25
N HIS A 924 5.99 -22.52 23.00
CA HIS A 924 5.06 -22.95 24.04
C HIS A 924 4.95 -24.48 24.20
N SER A 925 5.80 -25.27 23.51
CA SER A 925 5.87 -26.74 23.63
C SER A 925 6.55 -27.19 24.93
N GLU A 926 6.22 -28.40 25.40
CA GLU A 926 6.70 -28.96 26.69
C GLU A 926 8.22 -29.17 26.78
N VAL A 927 8.92 -29.11 25.64
CA VAL A 927 10.38 -29.22 25.57
C VAL A 927 10.87 -28.13 24.62
N CYS A 928 11.50 -27.07 25.15
CA CYS A 928 12.02 -26.00 24.32
C CYS A 928 13.18 -26.52 23.46
N LYS A 929 12.91 -26.80 22.19
CA LYS A 929 13.87 -27.36 21.22
C LYS A 929 14.72 -26.30 20.50
N LEU A 930 14.50 -25.01 20.81
CA LEU A 930 15.16 -23.89 20.14
C LEU A 930 16.25 -23.32 21.06
N ASP A 931 17.50 -23.65 20.76
CA ASP A 931 18.65 -22.98 21.36
C ASP A 931 18.76 -21.53 20.87
N TRP A 932 19.69 -20.76 21.45
CA TRP A 932 19.82 -19.35 21.13
C TRP A 932 20.17 -19.08 19.66
N ASN A 933 20.99 -19.94 19.06
CA ASN A 933 21.37 -19.78 17.65
C ASN A 933 20.15 -19.97 16.74
N LEU A 934 19.35 -21.01 16.97
CA LEU A 934 18.10 -21.23 16.23
C LEU A 934 17.12 -20.07 16.43
N ARG A 935 17.00 -19.53 17.65
CA ARG A 935 16.14 -18.36 17.92
C ARG A 935 16.60 -17.13 17.16
N TYR A 936 17.91 -16.88 17.12
CA TYR A 936 18.49 -15.77 16.37
C TYR A 936 18.21 -15.92 14.87
N GLU A 937 18.45 -17.10 14.30
CA GLU A 937 18.19 -17.37 12.87
C GLU A 937 16.71 -17.23 12.51
N ILE A 938 15.80 -17.68 13.39
CA ILE A 938 14.35 -17.52 13.23
C ILE A 938 13.97 -16.04 13.26
N ALA A 939 14.48 -15.28 14.24
CA ALA A 939 14.21 -13.85 14.36
C ALA A 939 14.76 -13.07 13.18
N LEU A 940 15.98 -13.38 12.74
CA LEU A 940 16.61 -12.81 11.55
C LEU A 940 15.79 -13.12 10.30
N GLY A 941 15.36 -14.37 10.11
CA GLY A 941 14.54 -14.77 8.97
C GLY A 941 13.17 -14.09 8.94
N ALA A 942 12.50 -13.98 10.09
CA ALA A 942 11.24 -13.25 10.20
C ALA A 942 11.44 -11.75 9.90
N ALA A 943 12.50 -11.14 10.43
CA ALA A 943 12.86 -9.75 10.16
C ALA A 943 13.14 -9.54 8.67
N GLN A 944 13.90 -10.42 8.02
CA GLN A 944 14.16 -10.37 6.57
C GLN A 944 12.86 -10.46 5.76
N GLY A 945 11.93 -11.35 6.14
CA GLY A 945 10.61 -11.44 5.52
C GLY A 945 9.79 -10.15 5.66
N LEU A 946 9.85 -9.50 6.83
CA LEU A 946 9.15 -8.23 7.08
C LEU A 946 9.81 -7.05 6.39
N THR A 947 11.14 -6.99 6.39
CA THR A 947 11.91 -5.99 5.64
C THR A 947 11.54 -6.05 4.17
N TYR A 948 11.46 -7.26 3.60
CA TYR A 948 11.01 -7.44 2.23
C TYR A 948 9.58 -6.94 1.98
N LEU A 949 8.65 -7.15 2.92
CA LEU A 949 7.26 -6.64 2.79
C LEU A 949 7.15 -5.11 2.90
N HIS A 950 7.90 -4.52 3.83
CA HIS A 950 7.80 -3.10 4.17
C HIS A 950 8.65 -2.21 3.25
N HIS A 951 9.80 -2.72 2.80
CA HIS A 951 10.78 -1.93 2.06
C HIS A 951 10.95 -2.39 0.61
N ASP A 952 10.88 -3.70 0.34
CA ASP A 952 11.17 -4.25 -1.00
C ASP A 952 9.92 -4.53 -1.86
N CYS A 953 8.72 -4.49 -1.26
CA CYS A 953 7.47 -4.65 -2.00
C CYS A 953 6.89 -3.27 -2.34
N LYS A 954 6.56 -3.03 -3.62
CA LYS A 954 5.78 -1.86 -4.02
C LYS A 954 4.47 -2.17 -4.72
N PRO A 955 3.35 -1.53 -4.33
CA PRO A 955 3.18 -0.67 -3.15
C PRO A 955 3.53 -1.41 -1.84
N GLN A 956 3.98 -0.66 -0.83
CA GLN A 956 4.38 -1.22 0.47
C GLN A 956 3.28 -2.09 1.04
N ILE A 957 3.66 -3.28 1.52
CA ILE A 957 2.71 -4.26 2.03
C ILE A 957 2.86 -4.31 3.54
N ILE A 958 1.92 -3.69 4.25
CA ILE A 958 1.85 -3.85 5.70
C ILE A 958 1.07 -5.13 5.98
N HIS A 959 1.70 -6.11 6.63
CA HIS A 959 1.08 -7.39 6.95
C HIS A 959 -0.09 -7.25 7.94
N ARG A 960 0.02 -6.31 8.89
CA ARG A 960 -0.99 -5.97 9.93
C ARG A 960 -1.39 -7.11 10.89
N ASP A 961 -0.69 -8.26 10.88
CA ASP A 961 -1.01 -9.40 11.75
C ASP A 961 0.20 -10.32 12.04
N ILE A 962 1.32 -9.77 12.49
CA ILE A 962 2.51 -10.58 12.79
C ILE A 962 2.47 -11.04 14.24
N LYS A 963 2.65 -12.34 14.47
CA LYS A 963 2.68 -12.97 15.79
C LYS A 963 3.42 -14.30 15.69
N SER A 964 3.89 -14.86 16.80
CA SER A 964 4.61 -16.15 16.81
C SER A 964 3.83 -17.29 16.12
N ASN A 965 2.50 -17.28 16.19
CA ASN A 965 1.64 -18.25 15.50
C ASN A 965 1.60 -18.08 13.97
N ASN A 966 1.93 -16.88 13.46
CA ASN A 966 2.00 -16.55 12.04
C ASN A 966 3.43 -16.61 11.47
N ILE A 967 4.43 -16.91 12.31
CA ILE A 967 5.78 -17.26 11.88
C ILE A 967 5.86 -18.78 11.80
N LEU A 968 5.82 -19.34 10.59
CA LEU A 968 5.86 -20.79 10.37
C LEU A 968 7.30 -21.26 10.13
N LEU A 969 7.60 -22.50 10.52
CA LEU A 969 8.95 -23.07 10.44
C LEU A 969 9.00 -24.25 9.46
N ASP A 970 9.98 -24.20 8.56
CA ASP A 970 10.24 -25.28 7.59
C ASP A 970 11.02 -26.46 8.22
N GLU A 971 11.42 -27.44 7.41
CA GLU A 971 12.20 -28.61 7.86
C GLU A 971 13.53 -28.24 8.54
N ASN A 972 14.10 -27.08 8.20
CA ASN A 972 15.38 -26.57 8.67
C ASN A 972 15.24 -25.50 9.78
N PHE A 973 14.03 -25.33 10.35
CA PHE A 973 13.71 -24.24 11.30
C PHE A 973 13.86 -22.82 10.71
N LYS A 974 13.83 -22.68 9.38
CA LYS A 974 13.83 -21.36 8.76
C LYS A 974 12.44 -20.72 8.89
N ALA A 975 12.42 -19.47 9.33
CA ALA A 975 11.19 -18.71 9.52
C ALA A 975 10.54 -18.27 8.21
N HIS A 976 9.24 -18.50 8.09
CA HIS A 976 8.39 -18.07 6.98
C HIS A 976 7.17 -17.32 7.53
N VAL A 977 7.03 -16.04 7.18
CA VAL A 977 5.90 -15.20 7.57
C VAL A 977 4.64 -15.63 6.80
N GLY A 978 3.52 -15.87 7.49
CA GLY A 978 2.25 -16.32 6.90
C GLY A 978 1.00 -15.62 7.45
N ASP A 979 -0.16 -15.95 6.87
CA ASP A 979 -1.50 -15.39 7.17
C ASP A 979 -1.70 -13.91 6.79
N PHE A 980 -1.83 -13.65 5.48
CA PHE A 980 -1.95 -12.31 4.91
C PHE A 980 -3.40 -11.84 4.74
N GLY A 981 -4.35 -12.49 5.41
CA GLY A 981 -5.79 -12.16 5.31
C GLY A 981 -6.13 -10.72 5.72
N LEU A 982 -5.22 -10.06 6.44
CA LEU A 982 -5.31 -8.67 6.85
C LEU A 982 -4.22 -7.79 6.22
N ALA A 983 -3.46 -8.23 5.21
CA ALA A 983 -2.43 -7.38 4.61
C ALA A 983 -3.03 -6.15 3.89
N LYS A 984 -2.26 -5.09 3.68
CA LYS A 984 -2.68 -3.91 2.90
C LYS A 984 -1.55 -3.33 2.09
N ASN A 985 -1.88 -2.99 0.84
CA ASN A 985 -1.03 -2.29 -0.08
C ASN A 985 -1.23 -0.77 0.09
N ILE A 986 -0.15 0.00 0.23
CA ILE A 986 -0.18 1.46 0.38
C ILE A 986 0.40 2.14 -0.88
N ASP A 987 -0.46 2.80 -1.67
CA ASP A 987 -0.06 3.68 -2.79
C ASP A 987 -0.05 5.13 -2.28
N VAL A 988 1.12 5.79 -2.28
CA VAL A 988 1.26 7.20 -1.87
C VAL A 988 1.07 8.09 -3.11
N PRO A 989 -0.14 8.63 -3.31
CA PRO A 989 -0.25 10.08 -3.20
C PRO A 989 -1.52 10.58 -2.48
N HIS A 990 -2.40 9.70 -1.99
CA HIS A 990 -3.63 10.08 -1.29
C HIS A 990 -3.90 9.10 -0.14
N SER A 991 -3.51 9.45 1.08
CA SER A 991 -3.89 8.70 2.27
C SER A 991 -5.42 8.78 2.46
N LYS A 992 -6.13 7.71 2.08
CA LYS A 992 -7.50 7.49 2.57
C LYS A 992 -7.40 6.97 4.00
N SER A 993 -7.85 7.77 4.96
CA SER A 993 -7.97 7.40 6.37
C SER A 993 -8.99 6.26 6.55
N VAL A 994 -8.68 5.32 7.46
CA VAL A 994 -9.59 4.24 7.86
C VAL A 994 -9.83 4.36 9.37
N SER A 995 -11.09 4.40 9.80
CA SER A 995 -11.51 4.64 11.19
C SER A 995 -11.73 3.36 12.03
N ALA A 996 -11.25 2.20 11.56
CA ALA A 996 -11.46 0.89 12.19
C ALA A 996 -10.15 0.12 12.43
N ILE A 997 -10.06 -0.57 13.58
CA ILE A 997 -8.93 -1.42 13.99
C ILE A 997 -8.88 -2.68 13.12
N VAL A 998 -7.69 -3.07 12.63
CA VAL A 998 -7.47 -4.26 11.81
C VAL A 998 -6.17 -4.95 12.25
N GLY A 999 -6.25 -6.22 12.68
CA GLY A 999 -5.13 -7.06 13.17
C GLY A 999 -5.57 -8.04 14.28
N SER A 1000 -4.76 -9.05 14.64
CA SER A 1000 -4.97 -9.80 15.89
C SER A 1000 -4.46 -8.97 17.06
N TYR A 1001 -5.25 -8.88 18.13
CA TYR A 1001 -4.87 -8.12 19.31
C TYR A 1001 -3.59 -8.72 19.95
N GLY A 1002 -2.62 -7.85 20.26
CA GLY A 1002 -1.31 -8.21 20.85
C GLY A 1002 -0.09 -7.79 20.02
N TYR A 1003 -0.27 -7.47 18.73
CA TYR A 1003 0.82 -6.94 17.89
C TYR A 1003 0.28 -5.88 16.90
N ILE A 1004 0.88 -4.68 16.92
CA ILE A 1004 0.58 -3.55 16.03
C ILE A 1004 1.82 -3.29 15.18
N ALA A 1005 1.74 -3.46 13.86
CA ALA A 1005 2.78 -2.94 12.96
C ALA A 1005 2.69 -1.40 12.94
N PRO A 1006 3.79 -0.64 13.12
CA PRO A 1006 3.77 0.81 13.01
C PRO A 1006 3.54 1.19 11.55
N GLY A 1007 2.28 1.49 11.19
CA GLY A 1007 1.91 2.11 9.92
C GLY A 1007 1.38 3.50 10.20
N GLU A 1008 1.75 4.46 9.35
CA GLU A 1008 1.32 5.86 9.44
C GLU A 1008 -0.22 5.98 9.54
N ASP A 1009 -0.65 6.83 10.46
CA ASP A 1009 -2.00 7.37 10.67
C ASP A 1009 -3.12 6.45 11.19
N LEU A 1010 -3.16 6.31 12.51
CA LEU A 1010 -4.40 6.56 13.26
C LEU A 1010 -4.40 8.04 13.65
N PHE A 1011 -5.00 8.94 12.86
CA PHE A 1011 -5.75 10.16 13.30
C PHE A 1011 -6.12 11.07 12.11
N LEU A 1012 -7.21 10.74 11.41
CA LEU A 1012 -8.06 11.76 10.79
C LEU A 1012 -9.52 11.42 11.09
N SER A 1013 -10.13 12.21 11.98
CA SER A 1013 -11.54 12.57 11.89
C SER A 1013 -11.75 13.50 10.70
#